data_AF-A0A0B7AC71-F1
#
_entry.id   AF-A0A0B7AC71-F1
#
_cell.length_a   1.000
_cell.length_b   1.000
_cell.length_c   1.000
_cell.angle_alpha   90.00
_cell.angle_beta   90.00
_cell.angle_gamma   90.00
#
_symmetry.space_group_name_H-M   'P 1'
#
loop_
_entity.id
_entity.type
_entity.pdbx_description
1 polymer ?
#
loop_
_entity_poly.entity_id
_entity_poly.type
_entity_poly.pdbx_seq_one_letter_code
_entity_poly.pdbx_strand_id
1 'polypeptide(L)'
;SSSMAYEILKCPGLVETVVKEFLPSSWIPPDSGQPVANLYGLPVSAAMHLVRVLCQAGRNLASILVSKFQLKAILLRYLAEQSSNLQLPPMEAVNLQAESLAVWRVCVSYGLAVHTYFDLYSNILLSLGTLNSRCSSLFDSINMECQIDGSCTYYERMICVLEKILFVAGSTHSKQQGGFDSSVDVRSEEITFSSANWSHVTALFQPISACTVQILNELGLTYPVKKQRLALPTACLNFLASYYELQDKQSGIDEVSNLEEIEQFCNKSIIPLWSSHGLSVIIESLSSHSNLLASTSAPFSESASNLPSLYVCHVVENEDIISSDHDTIPEKWQINMPILRPHSPFGFLMSLLRLMLVLCRRHKAMIPKLLEPVVSRKDILVYMAKTCLNSKSPYKAAYFTRAENLLQYYWLKCCTLVRSTDMNLAHRVALQLIARVHHGDEHIVHDLLCTVVFSPDFITEGEEAQLTSQAMEDLNISEIQHITSVTQEEICLSRHQQLQKIYSSLSTIRGHYLLAFGSMKKAVQDSRNQFLGNPREINTQFIKGGNESLMPRDWMFMPLIHVYNKETQMKPVSGGSVSPQAVAMVTSVLQWVYALEVWRPAEMDNISVTLRLTRVMCAFIAGNDLFLEKLVNQCLAGLLHVFSSQRLLARMDYEEKIPGVTSFYDLYQELLDHYEAVSFGDPVFALYILLPLQQKHSSLLRKAVWGERRKLLRTLRVPLKEMLIPIQHYLQPEESDLELLQLYLSALITKAVQSIWSPVMYLIAVHHVNRFIYTSHDDGNEAVRAHIWKQILADESKVPDVIYYKQANTSIPHGFQLYEMLPQSRQTTLEQRRTDRQH
;
A
#
# COMPACT_ATOMS: atom_id res chain seq x y z
N SER A 1 23.66 0.36 -3.10
CA SER A 1 23.38 -0.52 -1.95
C SER A 1 24.44 -0.32 -0.88
N SER A 2 24.17 -0.69 0.37
CA SER A 2 25.17 -0.58 1.45
C SER A 2 26.37 -1.50 1.25
N SER A 3 26.19 -2.65 0.58
CA SER A 3 27.30 -3.56 0.21
C SER A 3 28.30 -2.88 -0.73
N MET A 4 27.82 -2.23 -1.80
CA MET A 4 28.71 -1.50 -2.73
C MET A 4 29.47 -0.36 -2.03
N ALA A 5 28.79 0.41 -1.16
CA ALA A 5 29.45 1.47 -0.41
C ALA A 5 30.57 0.95 0.51
N TYR A 6 30.35 -0.24 1.10
CA TYR A 6 31.36 -0.89 1.93
C TYR A 6 32.57 -1.36 1.10
N GLU A 7 32.36 -1.92 -0.09
CA GLU A 7 33.44 -2.31 -1.00
C GLU A 7 34.24 -1.09 -1.50
N ILE A 8 33.56 0.03 -1.83
CA ILE A 8 34.23 1.29 -2.20
C ILE A 8 35.14 1.78 -1.08
N LEU A 9 34.66 1.76 0.18
CA LEU A 9 35.45 2.19 1.33
C LEU A 9 36.63 1.26 1.63
N LYS A 10 36.48 -0.05 1.35
CA LYS A 10 37.54 -1.05 1.49
C LYS A 10 38.63 -0.95 0.43
N CYS A 11 38.32 -0.37 -0.74
CA CYS A 11 39.27 -0.23 -1.83
C CYS A 11 40.51 0.58 -1.37
N PRO A 12 41.71 -0.03 -1.32
CA PRO A 12 42.89 0.63 -0.76
C PRO A 12 43.24 1.92 -1.50
N GLY A 13 43.42 3.02 -0.77
CA GLY A 13 43.85 4.31 -1.31
C GLY A 13 42.80 5.09 -2.11
N LEU A 14 41.65 4.50 -2.48
CA LEU A 14 40.66 5.18 -3.32
C LEU A 14 40.04 6.39 -2.61
N VAL A 15 39.40 6.17 -1.46
CA VAL A 15 38.75 7.26 -0.69
C VAL A 15 39.78 8.26 -0.18
N GLU A 16 40.98 7.80 0.17
CA GLU A 16 42.09 8.67 0.59
C GLU A 16 42.51 9.62 -0.54
N THR A 17 42.67 9.10 -1.75
CA THR A 17 42.97 9.92 -2.94
C THR A 17 41.83 10.89 -3.22
N VAL A 18 40.57 10.45 -3.13
CA VAL A 18 39.42 11.33 -3.35
C VAL A 18 39.41 12.50 -2.37
N VAL A 19 39.58 12.22 -1.08
CA VAL A 19 39.57 13.25 -0.03
C VAL A 19 40.77 14.19 -0.19
N LYS A 20 41.96 13.65 -0.47
CA LYS A 20 43.19 14.44 -0.60
C LYS A 20 43.17 15.36 -1.82
N GLU A 21 42.78 14.84 -2.98
CA GLU A 21 42.90 15.55 -4.25
C GLU A 21 41.66 16.39 -4.58
N PHE A 22 40.46 16.00 -4.12
CA PHE A 22 39.20 16.67 -4.48
C PHE A 22 38.42 17.26 -3.29
N LEU A 23 38.92 17.08 -2.05
CA LEU A 23 38.42 17.77 -0.85
C LEU A 23 39.57 18.38 -0.02
N PRO A 24 40.51 19.13 -0.64
CA PRO A 24 41.62 19.71 0.09
C PRO A 24 41.17 20.83 1.03
N SER A 25 41.93 21.01 2.12
CA SER A 25 41.70 22.12 3.07
C SER A 25 42.30 23.46 2.61
N SER A 26 43.21 23.42 1.62
CA SER A 26 43.87 24.56 1.02
C SER A 26 44.00 24.34 -0.49
N TRP A 27 43.69 25.37 -1.29
CA TRP A 27 43.77 25.32 -2.75
C TRP A 27 44.31 26.63 -3.31
N ILE A 28 44.79 26.56 -4.54
CA ILE A 28 45.19 27.73 -5.32
C ILE A 28 43.95 28.20 -6.09
N PRO A 29 43.56 29.48 -6.02
CA PRO A 29 42.39 29.98 -6.73
C PRO A 29 42.60 29.83 -8.24
N PRO A 30 41.61 29.34 -9.00
CA PRO A 30 41.71 29.26 -10.45
C PRO A 30 41.77 30.67 -11.07
N ASP A 31 42.53 30.82 -12.16
CA ASP A 31 42.64 32.09 -12.89
C ASP A 31 41.25 32.55 -13.38
N SER A 32 40.87 33.79 -13.07
CA SER A 32 39.52 34.29 -13.34
C SER A 32 39.23 34.33 -14.84
N GLY A 33 38.26 33.52 -15.29
CA GLY A 33 37.68 33.58 -16.63
C GLY A 33 38.15 32.50 -17.62
N GLN A 34 38.96 31.52 -17.21
CA GLN A 34 39.30 30.36 -18.05
C GLN A 34 38.61 29.07 -17.54
N PRO A 35 38.22 28.14 -18.44
CA PRO A 35 37.71 26.84 -18.02
C PRO A 35 38.80 26.07 -17.24
N VAL A 36 38.44 25.56 -16.07
CA VAL A 36 39.37 24.80 -15.20
C VAL A 36 39.80 23.52 -15.93
N ALA A 37 41.02 23.50 -16.46
CA ALA A 37 41.55 22.35 -17.20
C ALA A 37 41.94 21.18 -16.28
N ASN A 38 42.21 21.44 -15.00
CA ASN A 38 42.64 20.44 -14.03
C ASN A 38 41.89 20.61 -12.69
N LEU A 39 41.15 19.58 -12.27
CA LEU A 39 40.39 19.57 -11.02
C LEU A 39 41.20 19.06 -9.82
N TYR A 40 42.38 18.49 -10.03
CA TYR A 40 43.24 18.00 -8.94
C TYR A 40 43.72 19.16 -8.06
N GLY A 41 43.54 19.02 -6.74
CA GLY A 41 43.90 20.05 -5.76
C GLY A 41 42.83 21.14 -5.59
N LEU A 42 41.66 21.01 -6.23
CA LEU A 42 40.51 21.89 -6.04
C LEU A 42 39.37 21.15 -5.32
N PRO A 43 38.63 21.81 -4.42
CA PRO A 43 37.46 21.21 -3.78
C PRO A 43 36.29 21.10 -4.76
N VAL A 44 35.71 19.89 -4.87
CA VAL A 44 34.61 19.60 -5.82
C VAL A 44 33.39 19.06 -5.10
N SER A 45 32.23 19.65 -5.37
CA SER A 45 30.91 19.29 -4.84
C SER A 45 30.52 17.84 -5.14
N ALA A 46 30.90 17.31 -6.31
CA ALA A 46 30.70 15.89 -6.67
C ALA A 46 31.47 14.93 -5.74
N ALA A 47 32.68 15.29 -5.31
CA ALA A 47 33.43 14.48 -4.34
C ALA A 47 32.77 14.53 -2.95
N MET A 48 32.28 15.70 -2.54
CA MET A 48 31.51 15.84 -1.30
C MET A 48 30.19 15.04 -1.36
N HIS A 49 29.53 15.01 -2.53
CA HIS A 49 28.36 14.17 -2.75
C HIS A 49 28.69 12.68 -2.62
N LEU A 50 29.81 12.20 -3.19
CA LEU A 50 30.26 10.81 -2.97
C LEU A 50 30.43 10.49 -1.48
N VAL A 51 31.07 11.40 -0.71
CA VAL A 51 31.21 11.25 0.74
C VAL A 51 29.83 11.19 1.42
N ARG A 52 28.87 12.02 1.02
CA ARG A 52 27.48 11.95 1.49
C ARG A 52 26.88 10.57 1.26
N VAL A 53 27.01 10.01 0.06
CA VAL A 53 26.49 8.68 -0.29
C VAL A 53 27.06 7.60 0.63
N LEU A 54 28.38 7.64 0.84
CA LEU A 54 29.08 6.66 1.68
C LEU A 54 28.66 6.79 3.16
N CYS A 55 28.49 8.02 3.67
CA CYS A 55 27.95 8.25 5.01
C CYS A 55 26.52 7.73 5.16
N GLN A 56 25.66 7.93 4.15
CA GLN A 56 24.25 7.48 4.19
C GLN A 56 24.11 5.95 4.21
N ALA A 57 25.06 5.23 3.62
CA ALA A 57 25.02 3.77 3.52
C ALA A 57 24.99 3.07 4.88
N GLY A 58 25.62 3.66 5.90
CA GLY A 58 25.53 3.16 7.27
C GLY A 58 26.35 3.96 8.29
N ARG A 59 25.92 3.89 9.55
CA ARG A 59 26.54 4.57 10.69
C ARG A 59 28.02 4.25 10.85
N ASN A 60 28.41 2.99 10.69
CA ASN A 60 29.82 2.58 10.82
C ASN A 60 30.70 3.19 9.72
N LEU A 61 30.21 3.26 8.48
CA LEU A 61 30.94 3.89 7.37
C LEU A 61 31.10 5.39 7.62
N ALA A 62 30.02 6.06 8.07
CA ALA A 62 30.08 7.47 8.46
C ALA A 62 31.10 7.72 9.58
N SER A 63 31.16 6.83 10.58
CA SER A 63 32.14 6.92 11.68
C SER A 63 33.59 6.83 11.18
N ILE A 64 33.87 5.89 10.27
CA ILE A 64 35.18 5.76 9.62
C ILE A 64 35.52 7.03 8.82
N LEU A 65 34.58 7.57 8.06
CA LEU A 65 34.77 8.81 7.29
C LEU A 65 35.07 10.01 8.18
N VAL A 66 34.37 10.13 9.31
CA VAL A 66 34.59 11.23 10.28
C VAL A 66 35.94 11.12 10.97
N SER A 67 36.34 9.93 11.40
CA SER A 67 37.55 9.71 12.19
C SER A 67 38.82 9.60 11.33
N LYS A 68 38.83 8.70 10.33
CA LYS A 68 40.02 8.40 9.52
C LYS A 68 40.35 9.51 8.52
N PHE A 69 39.33 10.11 7.90
CA PHE A 69 39.51 11.10 6.83
C PHE A 69 39.28 12.54 7.28
N GLN A 70 39.25 12.78 8.60
CA GLN A 70 39.16 14.13 9.19
C GLN A 70 38.01 14.99 8.65
N LEU A 71 36.86 14.38 8.37
CA LEU A 71 35.72 15.05 7.74
C LEU A 71 35.26 16.29 8.53
N LYS A 72 35.45 16.29 9.86
CA LYS A 72 35.20 17.47 10.71
C LYS A 72 35.97 18.69 10.22
N ALA A 73 37.27 18.57 9.96
CA ALA A 73 38.12 19.68 9.52
C ALA A 73 37.70 20.20 8.13
N ILE A 74 37.34 19.28 7.23
CA ILE A 74 36.84 19.60 5.89
C ILE A 74 35.53 20.39 5.97
N LEU A 75 34.58 19.94 6.79
CA LEU A 75 33.31 20.65 7.02
C LEU A 75 33.53 22.05 7.58
N LEU A 76 34.41 22.20 8.58
CA LEU A 76 34.73 23.52 9.14
C LEU A 76 35.30 24.45 8.08
N ARG A 77 36.22 23.98 7.23
CA ARG A 77 36.85 24.80 6.20
C ARG A 77 35.85 25.37 5.19
N TYR A 78 34.87 24.56 4.78
CA TYR A 78 33.90 24.94 3.75
C TYR A 78 32.70 25.71 4.30
N LEU A 79 32.38 25.57 5.60
CA LEU A 79 31.24 26.20 6.25
C LEU A 79 31.58 27.44 7.09
N ALA A 80 32.86 27.68 7.39
CA ALA A 80 33.27 28.82 8.21
C ALA A 80 33.12 30.19 7.51
N GLU A 81 33.18 30.22 6.18
CA GLU A 81 33.14 31.44 5.36
C GLU A 81 31.90 31.47 4.46
N GLN A 82 31.55 32.64 3.92
CA GLN A 82 30.47 32.76 2.92
C GLN A 82 30.90 32.18 1.57
N SER A 83 29.94 31.71 0.76
CA SER A 83 30.21 31.13 -0.57
C SER A 83 31.03 32.06 -1.48
N SER A 84 30.77 33.37 -1.40
CA SER A 84 31.52 34.41 -2.13
C SER A 84 33.01 34.45 -1.78
N ASN A 85 33.36 34.04 -0.56
CA ASN A 85 34.71 34.15 -0.01
C ASN A 85 35.53 32.86 -0.21
N LEU A 86 34.93 31.80 -0.76
CA LEU A 86 35.61 30.52 -0.99
C LEU A 86 36.61 30.56 -2.16
N GLN A 87 36.71 31.66 -2.91
CA GLN A 87 37.67 31.77 -4.04
C GLN A 87 37.52 30.60 -5.04
N LEU A 88 36.28 30.20 -5.28
CA LEU A 88 35.87 29.17 -6.23
C LEU A 88 34.88 29.79 -7.22
N PRO A 89 34.62 29.13 -8.38
CA PRO A 89 33.50 29.51 -9.23
C PRO A 89 32.20 29.61 -8.40
N PRO A 90 31.37 30.65 -8.61
CA PRO A 90 30.28 30.98 -7.69
C PRO A 90 29.27 29.83 -7.52
N MET A 91 28.92 29.15 -8.61
CA MET A 91 28.02 27.99 -8.59
C MET A 91 28.63 26.79 -7.84
N GLU A 92 29.93 26.55 -8.04
CA GLU A 92 30.64 25.46 -7.36
C GLU A 92 30.79 25.72 -5.87
N ALA A 93 31.06 26.97 -5.47
CA ALA A 93 31.11 27.38 -4.07
C ALA A 93 29.76 27.13 -3.36
N VAL A 94 28.65 27.53 -3.99
CA VAL A 94 27.29 27.29 -3.47
C VAL A 94 27.00 25.81 -3.37
N ASN A 95 27.28 25.03 -4.43
CA ASN A 95 27.05 23.58 -4.45
C ASN A 95 27.89 22.85 -3.40
N LEU A 96 29.16 23.24 -3.24
CA LEU A 96 30.07 22.66 -2.25
C LEU A 96 29.59 22.93 -0.83
N GLN A 97 29.17 24.15 -0.50
CA GLN A 97 28.60 24.47 0.82
C GLN A 97 27.31 23.70 1.07
N ALA A 98 26.44 23.65 0.06
CA ALA A 98 25.20 22.93 0.13
C ALA A 98 25.45 21.43 0.40
N GLU A 99 26.34 20.78 -0.34
CA GLU A 99 26.70 19.37 -0.13
C GLU A 99 27.41 19.15 1.21
N SER A 100 28.24 20.10 1.67
CA SER A 100 28.88 20.05 2.98
C SER A 100 27.86 20.06 4.13
N LEU A 101 26.85 20.93 4.06
CA LEU A 101 25.73 20.92 5.01
C LEU A 101 24.94 19.61 4.94
N ALA A 102 24.76 19.05 3.74
CA ALA A 102 24.07 17.77 3.57
C ALA A 102 24.85 16.59 4.17
N VAL A 103 26.18 16.55 4.01
CA VAL A 103 27.06 15.60 4.68
C VAL A 103 26.98 15.77 6.19
N TRP A 104 27.07 17.00 6.69
CA TRP A 104 26.99 17.29 8.11
C TRP A 104 25.66 16.84 8.71
N ARG A 105 24.53 17.10 8.03
CA ARG A 105 23.20 16.61 8.41
C ARG A 105 23.16 15.08 8.54
N VAL A 106 23.74 14.35 7.58
CA VAL A 106 23.80 12.88 7.61
C VAL A 106 24.62 12.40 8.80
N CYS A 107 25.80 12.96 9.03
CA CYS A 107 26.65 12.61 10.18
C CYS A 107 25.92 12.86 11.52
N VAL A 108 25.31 14.02 11.69
CA VAL A 108 24.58 14.38 12.92
C VAL A 108 23.35 13.50 13.12
N SER A 109 22.69 13.04 12.05
CA SER A 109 21.59 12.08 12.14
C SER A 109 21.99 10.75 12.78
N TYR A 110 23.29 10.40 12.78
CA TYR A 110 23.85 9.25 13.49
C TYR A 110 24.46 9.60 14.86
N GLY A 111 24.35 10.87 15.28
CA GLY A 111 25.03 11.42 16.46
C GLY A 111 26.52 11.67 16.27
N LEU A 112 27.02 11.75 15.03
CA LEU A 112 28.43 12.00 14.71
C LEU A 112 28.68 13.48 14.36
N ALA A 113 29.93 13.94 14.49
CA ALA A 113 30.37 15.29 14.13
C ALA A 113 29.53 16.45 14.75
N VAL A 114 28.95 16.21 15.94
CA VAL A 114 28.12 17.19 16.66
C VAL A 114 28.94 18.39 17.13
N HIS A 115 30.21 18.19 17.48
CA HIS A 115 31.10 19.27 17.93
C HIS A 115 31.26 20.43 16.95
N THR A 116 31.14 20.15 15.65
CA THR A 116 31.15 21.16 14.59
C THR A 116 30.10 22.26 14.84
N TYR A 117 29.02 21.95 15.56
CA TYR A 117 28.02 22.93 15.99
C TYR A 117 28.59 24.01 16.89
N PHE A 118 29.39 23.62 17.89
CA PHE A 118 29.99 24.57 18.83
C PHE A 118 31.06 25.42 18.13
N ASP A 119 31.83 24.79 17.25
CA ASP A 119 32.87 25.48 16.46
C ASP A 119 32.26 26.53 15.51
N LEU A 120 31.06 26.27 14.95
CA LEU A 120 30.34 27.15 14.02
C LEU A 120 29.24 28.00 14.67
N TYR A 121 29.06 27.95 16.00
CA TYR A 121 27.90 28.54 16.67
C TYR A 121 27.71 30.04 16.36
N SER A 122 28.80 30.81 16.42
CA SER A 122 28.77 32.25 16.09
C SER A 122 28.33 32.50 14.64
N ASN A 123 28.83 31.70 13.70
CA ASN A 123 28.47 31.82 12.28
C ASN A 123 27.00 31.46 12.03
N ILE A 124 26.49 30.46 12.76
CA ILE A 124 25.08 30.05 12.70
C ILE A 124 24.18 31.19 13.21
N LEU A 125 24.50 31.80 14.35
CA LEU A 125 23.71 32.91 14.90
C LEU A 125 23.73 34.14 13.98
N LEU A 126 24.88 34.48 13.41
CA LEU A 126 24.99 35.56 12.41
C LEU A 126 24.15 35.26 11.17
N SER A 127 24.17 34.01 10.69
CA SER A 127 23.37 33.56 9.54
C SER A 127 21.87 33.65 9.84
N LEU A 128 21.42 33.24 11.03
CA LEU A 128 20.02 33.34 11.45
C LEU A 128 19.56 34.80 11.62
N GLY A 129 20.42 35.68 12.15
CA GLY A 129 20.12 37.12 12.22
C GLY A 129 20.01 37.77 10.84
N THR A 130 20.87 37.36 9.90
CA THR A 130 20.80 37.79 8.50
C THR A 130 19.52 37.30 7.84
N LEU A 131 19.13 36.05 8.09
CA LEU A 131 17.87 35.49 7.59
C LEU A 131 16.67 36.32 8.08
N ASN A 132 16.56 36.57 9.39
CA ASN A 132 15.46 37.36 9.96
C ASN A 132 15.36 38.79 9.45
N SER A 133 16.51 39.43 9.15
CA SER A 133 16.51 40.80 8.61
C SER A 133 16.20 40.85 7.11
N ARG A 134 16.40 39.74 6.37
CA ARG A 134 16.22 39.66 4.92
C ARG A 134 15.00 38.83 4.50
N CYS A 135 14.20 38.30 5.42
CA CYS A 135 13.03 37.47 5.09
C CYS A 135 12.18 38.05 3.96
N SER A 136 11.74 39.30 4.07
CA SER A 136 10.89 39.93 3.06
C SER A 136 11.57 40.12 1.71
N SER A 137 12.87 40.48 1.70
CA SER A 137 13.60 40.71 0.45
C SER A 137 14.01 39.43 -0.27
N LEU A 138 14.12 38.30 0.43
CA LEU A 138 14.36 36.98 -0.15
C LEU A 138 13.21 36.54 -1.08
N PHE A 139 12.00 37.07 -0.85
CA PHE A 139 10.83 36.79 -1.67
C PHE A 139 10.59 37.83 -2.78
N ASP A 140 11.21 39.01 -2.69
CA ASP A 140 11.01 40.13 -3.62
C ASP A 140 11.95 40.13 -4.83
N SER A 141 13.12 39.48 -4.80
CA SER A 141 14.08 39.50 -5.91
C SER A 141 13.46 39.01 -7.24
N ILE A 142 13.37 39.92 -8.22
CA ILE A 142 12.51 39.85 -9.42
C ILE A 142 13.25 39.44 -10.71
N ASN A 143 14.58 39.33 -10.76
CA ASN A 143 15.24 39.20 -12.06
C ASN A 143 15.62 37.75 -12.42
N MET A 144 15.25 37.35 -13.64
CA MET A 144 15.69 36.13 -14.34
C MET A 144 17.23 35.97 -14.47
N GLU A 145 18.03 36.90 -13.95
CA GLU A 145 19.50 36.80 -13.89
C GLU A 145 20.02 36.39 -12.50
N CYS A 146 19.15 36.19 -11.49
CA CYS A 146 19.55 35.68 -10.17
C CYS A 146 19.45 34.15 -10.06
N GLN A 147 19.86 33.42 -11.09
CA GLN A 147 20.08 31.96 -11.02
C GLN A 147 21.21 31.57 -10.02
N ILE A 148 21.95 32.57 -9.49
CA ILE A 148 23.10 32.42 -8.58
C ILE A 148 22.74 32.66 -7.10
N ASP A 149 21.48 32.90 -6.74
CA ASP A 149 21.13 33.18 -5.33
C ASP A 149 21.03 31.88 -4.48
N GLY A 150 22.18 31.25 -4.25
CA GLY A 150 22.36 30.07 -3.39
C GLY A 150 22.08 30.31 -1.90
N SER A 151 21.73 31.54 -1.52
CA SER A 151 21.48 31.95 -0.14
C SER A 151 20.30 31.20 0.48
N CYS A 152 19.16 31.11 -0.22
CA CYS A 152 17.98 30.37 0.23
C CYS A 152 18.28 28.87 0.48
N THR A 153 19.02 28.23 -0.44
CA THR A 153 19.40 26.82 -0.31
C THR A 153 20.38 26.60 0.85
N TYR A 154 21.28 27.55 1.09
CA TYR A 154 22.16 27.51 2.28
C TYR A 154 21.35 27.55 3.58
N TYR A 155 20.42 28.51 3.73
CA TYR A 155 19.60 28.62 4.95
C TYR A 155 18.71 27.39 5.17
N GLU A 156 18.09 26.87 4.11
CA GLU A 156 17.29 25.64 4.14
C GLU A 156 18.12 24.46 4.67
N ARG A 157 19.30 24.21 4.07
CA ARG A 157 20.15 23.08 4.46
C ARG A 157 20.73 23.27 5.85
N MET A 158 21.06 24.51 6.24
CA MET A 158 21.52 24.84 7.59
C MET A 158 20.44 24.52 8.63
N ILE A 159 19.19 24.97 8.44
CA ILE A 159 18.08 24.66 9.34
C ILE A 159 17.84 23.14 9.43
N CYS A 160 17.98 22.41 8.32
CA CYS A 160 17.91 20.95 8.33
C CYS A 160 19.01 20.29 9.18
N VAL A 161 20.23 20.86 9.24
CA VAL A 161 21.27 20.40 10.16
C VAL A 161 20.89 20.71 11.61
N LEU A 162 20.43 21.94 11.88
CA LEU A 162 20.00 22.36 13.22
C LEU A 162 18.89 21.47 13.78
N GLU A 163 17.94 21.05 12.93
CA GLU A 163 16.92 20.06 13.31
C GLU A 163 17.56 18.74 13.77
N LYS A 164 18.62 18.25 13.12
CA LYS A 164 19.30 17.02 13.54
C LYS A 164 20.12 17.20 14.81
N ILE A 165 20.72 18.37 15.01
CA ILE A 165 21.40 18.72 16.27
C ILE A 165 20.39 18.72 17.42
N LEU A 166 19.19 19.24 17.18
CA LEU A 166 18.09 19.23 18.14
C LEU A 166 17.67 17.81 18.54
N PHE A 167 17.58 16.87 17.59
CA PHE A 167 17.33 15.45 17.90
C PHE A 167 18.43 14.83 18.77
N VAL A 168 19.70 15.14 18.51
CA VAL A 168 20.81 14.67 19.35
C VAL A 168 20.69 15.24 20.77
N ALA A 169 20.43 16.55 20.87
CA ALA A 169 20.28 17.24 22.14
C ALA A 169 19.11 16.71 22.98
N GLY A 170 17.94 16.52 22.37
CA GLY A 170 16.75 16.00 23.04
C GLY A 170 16.83 14.53 23.45
N SER A 171 17.75 13.75 22.86
CA SER A 171 17.94 12.31 23.14
C SER A 171 18.91 12.01 24.29
N THR A 172 19.50 13.04 24.92
CA THR A 172 20.52 12.88 25.96
C THR A 172 19.97 12.38 27.29
N HIS A 173 18.78 12.83 27.69
CA HIS A 173 18.18 12.54 29.00
C HIS A 173 17.48 11.17 29.11
N SER A 174 17.18 10.49 28.00
CA SER A 174 16.40 9.23 28.02
C SER A 174 17.10 8.03 28.67
N LYS A 175 18.36 8.15 29.09
CA LYS A 175 19.12 7.09 29.79
C LYS A 175 19.06 7.15 31.32
N GLN A 176 18.54 8.21 31.95
CA GLN A 176 18.50 8.26 33.43
C GLN A 176 17.24 7.62 34.04
N GLN A 177 16.25 7.23 33.25
CA GLN A 177 14.98 6.63 33.74
C GLN A 177 14.76 5.15 33.34
N GLY A 178 15.64 4.53 32.55
CA GLY A 178 15.58 3.10 32.23
C GLY A 178 16.45 2.28 33.19
N GLY A 179 15.86 1.73 34.25
CA GLY A 179 16.54 0.89 35.23
C GLY A 179 17.08 -0.43 34.66
N PHE A 180 18.20 -0.86 35.25
CA PHE A 180 18.76 -2.22 35.33
C PHE A 180 18.33 -3.26 34.29
N ASP A 181 19.23 -3.53 33.34
CA ASP A 181 19.56 -4.90 32.92
C ASP A 181 21.06 -4.95 32.58
N SER A 182 21.87 -5.23 33.60
CA SER A 182 23.30 -5.50 33.45
C SER A 182 23.49 -6.99 33.16
N SER A 183 23.66 -7.38 31.90
CA SER A 183 24.48 -8.55 31.51
C SER A 183 24.47 -8.80 30.00
N VAL A 184 25.26 -8.05 29.22
CA VAL A 184 25.97 -8.61 28.05
C VAL A 184 27.28 -7.84 27.86
N ASP A 185 28.40 -8.53 28.09
CA ASP A 185 29.74 -8.16 27.65
C ASP A 185 29.79 -8.13 26.11
N VAL A 186 30.04 -6.96 25.50
CA VAL A 186 30.80 -6.87 24.24
C VAL A 186 31.61 -5.58 24.25
N ARG A 187 32.93 -5.73 24.29
CA ARG A 187 33.93 -4.70 23.96
C ARG A 187 33.67 -4.18 22.53
N SER A 188 33.03 -3.02 22.44
CA SER A 188 33.10 -2.13 21.28
C SER A 188 33.59 -0.81 21.85
N GLU A 189 34.74 -0.33 21.40
CA GLU A 189 35.28 0.99 21.78
C GLU A 189 34.15 2.02 21.77
N GLU A 190 33.90 2.63 22.92
CA GLU A 190 32.86 3.64 23.09
C GLU A 190 33.18 4.82 22.15
N ILE A 191 32.54 4.83 20.98
CA ILE A 191 32.51 5.99 20.09
C ILE A 191 32.01 7.15 20.96
N THR A 192 32.90 8.10 21.26
CA THR A 192 32.68 9.21 22.18
C THR A 192 31.47 10.04 21.74
N PHE A 193 30.30 9.73 22.28
CA PHE A 193 29.13 10.59 22.23
C PHE A 193 29.41 11.80 23.13
N SER A 194 30.05 12.84 22.60
CA SER A 194 30.07 14.11 23.31
C SER A 194 28.78 14.85 22.99
N SER A 195 27.93 14.99 24.00
CA SER A 195 26.52 15.30 23.81
C SER A 195 26.25 16.80 23.92
N ALA A 196 25.78 17.41 22.82
CA ALA A 196 24.97 18.61 22.94
C ALA A 196 23.78 18.29 23.87
N ASN A 197 23.46 19.18 24.82
CA ASN A 197 22.30 19.04 25.70
C ASN A 197 21.20 20.01 25.25
N TRP A 198 20.03 19.95 25.89
CA TRP A 198 18.91 20.81 25.53
C TRP A 198 19.22 22.31 25.68
N SER A 199 19.96 22.72 26.72
CA SER A 199 20.27 24.14 26.95
C SER A 199 21.16 24.76 25.86
N HIS A 200 21.94 23.96 25.14
CA HIS A 200 22.75 24.44 24.01
C HIS A 200 21.93 24.78 22.76
N VAL A 201 20.67 24.34 22.67
CA VAL A 201 19.83 24.49 21.46
C VAL A 201 18.58 25.35 21.67
N THR A 202 18.21 25.67 22.90
CA THR A 202 17.03 26.52 23.21
C THR A 202 17.11 27.91 22.58
N ALA A 203 18.32 28.49 22.48
CA ALA A 203 18.52 29.80 21.88
C ALA A 203 18.19 29.85 20.37
N LEU A 204 18.17 28.70 19.69
CA LEU A 204 17.85 28.62 18.25
C LEU A 204 16.35 28.81 17.97
N PHE A 205 15.50 28.58 18.98
CA PHE A 205 14.05 28.55 18.81
C PHE A 205 13.46 29.92 18.42
N GLN A 206 13.75 30.97 19.19
CA GLN A 206 13.13 32.29 18.98
C GLN A 206 13.46 32.88 17.60
N PRO A 207 14.71 32.87 17.11
CA PRO A 207 15.03 33.35 15.76
C PRO A 207 14.27 32.61 14.67
N ILE A 208 14.22 31.27 14.73
CA ILE A 208 13.56 30.45 13.69
C ILE A 208 12.03 30.57 13.78
N SER A 209 11.46 30.68 14.97
CA SER A 209 10.03 30.91 15.17
C SER A 209 9.60 32.25 14.56
N ALA A 210 10.32 33.34 14.87
CA ALA A 210 10.05 34.66 14.31
C ALA A 210 10.17 34.67 12.77
N CYS A 211 11.22 34.03 12.23
CA CYS A 211 11.40 33.81 10.80
C CYS A 211 10.19 33.13 10.17
N THR A 212 9.73 32.04 10.79
CA THR A 212 8.61 31.25 10.29
C THR A 212 7.33 32.06 10.23
N VAL A 213 7.03 32.85 11.27
CA VAL A 213 5.85 33.73 11.28
C VAL A 213 5.88 34.72 10.10
N GLN A 214 7.03 35.34 9.84
CA GLN A 214 7.20 36.26 8.71
C GLN A 214 6.99 35.56 7.37
N ILE A 215 7.69 34.43 7.15
CA ILE A 215 7.61 33.65 5.92
C ILE A 215 6.18 33.19 5.63
N LEU A 216 5.46 32.66 6.63
CA LEU A 216 4.09 32.17 6.43
C LEU A 216 3.11 33.29 6.09
N ASN A 217 3.25 34.45 6.72
CA ASN A 217 2.42 35.62 6.43
C ASN A 217 2.67 36.16 5.02
N GLU A 218 3.94 36.23 4.59
CA GLU A 218 4.31 36.64 3.24
C GLU A 218 3.82 35.67 2.17
N LEU A 219 3.96 34.35 2.41
CA LEU A 219 3.41 33.31 1.53
C LEU A 219 1.90 33.45 1.36
N GLY A 220 1.16 33.70 2.45
CA GLY A 220 -0.30 33.89 2.39
C GLY A 220 -0.73 35.04 1.47
N LEU A 221 0.07 36.11 1.41
CA LEU A 221 -0.22 37.33 0.66
C LEU A 221 0.28 37.28 -0.80
N THR A 222 1.51 36.80 -1.00
CA THR A 222 2.26 37.00 -2.26
C THR A 222 2.24 35.79 -3.19
N TYR A 223 2.01 34.58 -2.66
CA TYR A 223 2.07 33.34 -3.44
C TYR A 223 1.09 33.28 -4.64
N PRO A 224 -0.13 33.85 -4.59
CA PRO A 224 -1.02 33.88 -5.76
C PRO A 224 -0.45 34.67 -6.95
N VAL A 225 0.37 35.69 -6.66
CA VAL A 225 0.95 36.58 -7.67
C VAL A 225 2.33 36.09 -8.11
N LYS A 226 3.15 35.60 -7.15
CA LYS A 226 4.52 35.13 -7.39
C LYS A 226 4.70 33.77 -6.72
N LYS A 227 4.89 32.71 -7.53
CA LYS A 227 5.19 31.37 -7.02
C LYS A 227 6.61 31.35 -6.43
N GLN A 228 6.70 31.21 -5.12
CA GLN A 228 7.96 31.20 -4.37
C GLN A 228 8.39 29.76 -4.04
N ARG A 229 9.70 29.54 -3.86
CA ARG A 229 10.23 28.23 -3.45
C ARG A 229 9.74 27.86 -2.05
N LEU A 230 9.15 26.67 -1.92
CA LEU A 230 8.57 26.18 -0.66
C LEU A 230 9.57 25.40 0.23
N ALA A 231 10.85 25.31 -0.16
CA ALA A 231 11.86 24.51 0.54
C ALA A 231 12.24 25.07 1.93
N LEU A 232 12.55 26.38 1.98
CA LEU A 232 12.87 27.08 3.22
C LEU A 232 11.73 27.04 4.26
N PRO A 233 10.47 27.41 3.93
CA PRO A 233 9.37 27.27 4.89
C PRO A 233 9.18 25.82 5.35
N THR A 234 9.40 24.83 4.48
CA THR A 234 9.35 23.40 4.86
C THR A 234 10.41 23.05 5.90
N ALA A 235 11.64 23.56 5.77
CA ALA A 235 12.71 23.34 6.74
C ALA A 235 12.39 24.00 8.09
N CYS A 236 11.90 25.24 8.09
CA CYS A 236 11.49 25.97 9.29
C CYS A 236 10.36 25.25 10.05
N LEU A 237 9.31 24.84 9.34
CA LEU A 237 8.17 24.11 9.92
C LEU A 237 8.60 22.77 10.53
N ASN A 238 9.49 22.02 9.87
CA ASN A 238 10.02 20.77 10.40
C ASN A 238 10.90 20.99 11.65
N PHE A 239 11.71 22.04 11.68
CA PHE A 239 12.47 22.42 12.86
C PHE A 239 11.56 22.69 14.06
N LEU A 240 10.54 23.54 13.87
CA LEU A 240 9.57 23.85 14.95
C LEU A 240 8.80 22.61 15.40
N ALA A 241 8.38 21.75 14.46
CA ALA A 241 7.69 20.51 14.78
C ALA A 241 8.58 19.60 15.65
N SER A 242 9.85 19.44 15.28
CA SER A 242 10.83 18.67 16.05
C SER A 242 11.12 19.30 17.42
N TYR A 243 11.17 20.64 17.51
CA TYR A 243 11.36 21.35 18.78
C TYR A 243 10.23 21.08 19.76
N TYR A 244 8.98 21.33 19.37
CA TYR A 244 7.83 21.11 20.24
C TYR A 244 7.65 19.63 20.62
N GLU A 245 8.01 18.69 19.73
CA GLU A 245 7.94 17.25 19.99
C GLU A 245 9.00 16.78 21.01
N LEU A 246 10.19 17.38 21.01
CA LEU A 246 11.28 17.01 21.93
C LEU A 246 11.24 17.78 23.25
N GLN A 247 10.67 18.98 23.24
CA GLN A 247 10.51 19.83 24.41
C GLN A 247 9.73 19.10 25.53
N ASP A 248 8.71 18.33 25.16
CA ASP A 248 7.90 17.51 26.08
C ASP A 248 8.73 16.55 26.96
N LYS A 249 9.87 16.10 26.44
CA LYS A 249 10.73 15.11 27.11
C LYS A 249 11.74 15.73 28.07
N GLN A 250 11.77 17.07 28.19
CA GLN A 250 12.75 17.79 29.00
C GLN A 250 12.15 18.21 30.35
N SER A 251 12.96 18.16 31.40
CA SER A 251 12.56 18.59 32.75
C SER A 251 12.69 20.10 32.93
N GLY A 252 11.73 20.74 33.61
CA GLY A 252 11.82 22.14 34.04
C GLY A 252 11.22 23.18 33.10
N ILE A 253 10.28 22.79 32.24
CA ILE A 253 9.54 23.71 31.37
C ILE A 253 8.27 24.19 32.09
N ASP A 254 8.03 25.50 32.06
CA ASP A 254 6.75 26.08 32.47
C ASP A 254 5.68 25.77 31.42
N GLU A 255 4.77 24.86 31.75
CA GLU A 255 3.70 24.41 30.86
C GLU A 255 2.74 25.54 30.50
N VAL A 256 2.48 26.47 31.42
CA VAL A 256 1.50 27.55 31.20
C VAL A 256 2.02 28.53 30.15
N SER A 257 3.23 29.07 30.33
CA SER A 257 3.87 29.95 29.36
C SER A 257 4.04 29.27 27.98
N ASN A 258 4.29 27.97 27.96
CA ASN A 258 4.43 27.21 26.71
C ASN A 258 3.12 27.12 25.93
N LEU A 259 2.00 26.87 26.62
CA LEU A 259 0.67 26.83 25.99
C LEU A 259 0.29 28.21 25.44
N GLU A 260 0.57 29.29 26.17
CA GLU A 260 0.38 30.66 25.69
C GLU A 260 1.23 30.96 24.45
N GLU A 261 2.51 30.54 24.44
CA GLU A 261 3.40 30.71 23.29
C GLU A 261 2.89 29.94 22.05
N ILE A 262 2.37 28.72 22.23
CA ILE A 262 1.75 27.93 21.16
C ILE A 262 0.51 28.65 20.61
N GLU A 263 -0.38 29.14 21.48
CA GLU A 263 -1.59 29.85 21.05
C GLU A 263 -1.23 31.14 20.29
N GLN A 264 -0.29 31.93 20.82
CA GLN A 264 0.21 33.14 20.15
C GLN A 264 0.82 32.84 18.79
N PHE A 265 1.65 31.81 18.67
CA PHE A 265 2.25 31.39 17.40
C PHE A 265 1.17 30.99 16.39
N CYS A 266 0.19 30.17 16.79
CA CYS A 266 -0.89 29.73 15.92
C CYS A 266 -1.75 30.90 15.42
N ASN A 267 -2.12 31.82 16.33
CA ASN A 267 -2.94 32.99 16.01
C ASN A 267 -2.21 33.98 15.08
N LYS A 268 -0.87 34.10 15.20
CA LYS A 268 -0.06 35.01 14.39
C LYS A 268 0.37 34.43 13.02
N SER A 269 0.30 33.12 12.82
CA SER A 269 0.86 32.48 11.62
C SER A 269 -0.06 31.44 10.96
N ILE A 270 -0.33 30.31 11.62
CA ILE A 270 -1.05 29.18 11.02
C ILE A 270 -2.50 29.54 10.69
N ILE A 271 -3.22 30.19 11.62
CA ILE A 271 -4.64 30.53 11.41
C ILE A 271 -4.81 31.54 10.26
N PRO A 272 -4.06 32.66 10.20
CA PRO A 272 -4.07 33.57 9.04
C PRO A 272 -3.69 32.89 7.72
N LEU A 273 -2.77 31.94 7.75
CA LEU A 273 -2.38 31.20 6.55
C LEU A 273 -3.54 30.36 6.00
N TRP A 274 -4.33 29.70 6.86
CA TRP A 274 -5.49 28.90 6.43
C TRP A 274 -6.59 29.71 5.77
N SER A 275 -6.78 30.97 6.20
CA SER A 275 -7.73 31.90 5.57
C SER A 275 -7.17 32.60 4.33
N SER A 276 -5.89 32.41 4.01
CA SER A 276 -5.23 33.09 2.89
C SER A 276 -5.56 32.48 1.52
N HIS A 277 -5.57 33.33 0.48
CA HIS A 277 -5.66 32.86 -0.89
C HIS A 277 -4.37 32.16 -1.34
N GLY A 278 -3.20 32.56 -0.81
CA GLY A 278 -1.91 31.91 -1.10
C GLY A 278 -1.91 30.41 -0.81
N LEU A 279 -2.38 30.01 0.38
CA LEU A 279 -2.48 28.59 0.72
C LEU A 279 -3.48 27.84 -0.19
N SER A 280 -4.54 28.52 -0.64
CA SER A 280 -5.52 27.93 -1.54
C SER A 280 -4.91 27.53 -2.88
N VAL A 281 -4.12 28.42 -3.47
CA VAL A 281 -3.37 28.14 -4.71
C VAL A 281 -2.35 27.01 -4.51
N ILE A 282 -1.67 26.95 -3.35
CA ILE A 282 -0.76 25.85 -3.01
C ILE A 282 -1.51 24.51 -3.02
N ILE A 283 -2.67 24.44 -2.37
CA ILE A 283 -3.47 23.20 -2.26
C ILE A 283 -4.06 22.80 -3.61
N GLU A 284 -4.56 23.75 -4.41
CA GLU A 284 -5.05 23.49 -5.77
C GLU A 284 -3.98 22.85 -6.67
N SER A 285 -2.71 23.20 -6.45
CA SER A 285 -1.58 22.65 -7.20
C SER A 285 -1.25 21.18 -6.89
N LEU A 286 -1.85 20.57 -5.85
CA LEU A 286 -1.64 19.16 -5.46
C LEU A 286 -1.86 18.20 -6.63
N SER A 287 -2.97 18.37 -7.35
CA SER A 287 -3.32 17.45 -8.44
C SER A 287 -2.31 17.49 -9.58
N SER A 288 -1.74 18.67 -9.87
CA SER A 288 -0.76 18.86 -10.96
C SER A 288 0.64 18.31 -10.67
N HIS A 289 0.99 18.16 -9.38
CA HIS A 289 2.28 17.66 -8.91
C HIS A 289 2.19 16.23 -8.37
N SER A 290 1.03 15.58 -8.46
CA SER A 290 0.78 14.25 -7.90
C SER A 290 1.37 13.15 -8.79
N ASN A 291 2.14 12.26 -8.18
CA ASN A 291 2.61 11.04 -8.84
C ASN A 291 1.46 10.03 -8.95
N LEU A 292 0.58 9.95 -7.94
CA LEU A 292 -0.57 9.03 -7.93
C LEU A 292 -1.60 9.35 -9.02
N LEU A 293 -1.72 10.62 -9.43
CA LEU A 293 -2.65 11.07 -10.46
C LEU A 293 -2.04 11.12 -11.87
N ALA A 294 -0.73 10.92 -12.01
CA ALA A 294 -0.05 10.93 -13.30
C ALA A 294 -0.57 9.83 -14.25
N SER A 295 -0.82 10.20 -15.50
CA SER A 295 -1.34 9.30 -16.54
C SER A 295 -0.29 8.86 -17.57
N THR A 296 0.82 9.60 -17.71
CA THR A 296 1.88 9.32 -18.69
C THR A 296 3.17 8.87 -18.01
N SER A 297 3.68 7.71 -18.41
CA SER A 297 5.04 7.27 -18.11
C SER A 297 5.97 7.88 -19.15
N ALA A 298 6.78 8.86 -18.78
CA ALA A 298 7.91 9.26 -19.61
C ALA A 298 9.04 8.23 -19.45
N PRO A 299 9.88 8.00 -20.48
CA PRO A 299 10.97 7.04 -20.42
C PRO A 299 11.84 7.32 -19.19
N PHE A 300 12.06 6.27 -18.40
CA PHE A 300 12.88 6.30 -17.21
C PHE A 300 14.34 6.52 -17.64
N SER A 301 14.89 7.71 -17.43
CA SER A 301 16.35 7.85 -17.54
C SER A 301 16.97 7.35 -16.25
N GLU A 302 17.91 6.40 -16.37
CA GLU A 302 18.75 5.93 -15.27
C GLU A 302 19.73 7.03 -14.83
N SER A 303 19.24 8.13 -14.28
CA SER A 303 19.92 9.00 -13.31
C SER A 303 18.91 9.99 -12.78
N ALA A 304 18.13 9.57 -11.79
CA ALA A 304 17.94 10.50 -10.69
C ALA A 304 19.27 10.53 -9.94
N SER A 305 20.19 11.40 -10.36
CA SER A 305 21.27 11.83 -9.48
C SER A 305 20.58 12.46 -8.28
N ASN A 306 20.39 11.68 -7.21
CA ASN A 306 20.36 12.09 -5.82
C ASN A 306 19.67 11.03 -4.98
N LEU A 307 20.40 10.58 -3.98
CA LEU A 307 19.93 9.59 -3.05
C LEU A 307 18.67 10.04 -2.31
N PRO A 308 17.72 9.12 -2.11
CA PRO A 308 16.35 9.52 -1.85
C PRO A 308 16.05 9.71 -0.35
N SER A 309 17.03 9.49 0.53
CA SER A 309 16.86 9.46 1.99
C SER A 309 16.81 10.82 2.67
N LEU A 310 16.91 11.91 1.92
CA LEU A 310 16.85 13.26 2.45
C LEU A 310 15.67 13.96 1.80
N TYR A 311 14.76 14.42 2.64
CA TYR A 311 13.59 15.27 2.38
C TYR A 311 13.91 16.56 1.55
N VAL A 312 14.52 16.41 0.38
CA VAL A 312 14.86 17.49 -0.54
C VAL A 312 14.18 17.13 -1.84
N CYS A 313 12.96 17.64 -2.03
CA CYS A 313 12.16 17.45 -3.24
C CYS A 313 12.61 18.37 -4.38
N HIS A 314 13.90 18.71 -4.44
CA HIS A 314 14.42 19.67 -5.40
C HIS A 314 15.64 19.09 -6.10
N VAL A 315 15.44 18.79 -7.39
CA VAL A 315 16.54 18.69 -8.35
C VAL A 315 16.81 20.13 -8.81
N VAL A 316 18.05 20.58 -8.65
CA VAL A 316 18.50 21.81 -9.31
C VAL A 316 18.58 21.47 -10.79
N GLU A 317 17.69 22.04 -11.61
CA GLU A 317 17.88 22.01 -13.06
C GLU A 317 19.15 22.79 -13.38
N ASN A 318 20.12 22.11 -14.00
CA ASN A 318 21.19 22.80 -14.71
C ASN A 318 20.58 23.29 -16.04
N GLU A 319 19.97 24.48 -16.05
CA GLU A 319 19.47 25.11 -17.30
C GLU A 319 20.56 25.82 -18.12
N ASP A 320 21.84 25.51 -17.89
CA ASP A 320 22.94 26.11 -18.66
C ASP A 320 23.45 25.15 -19.73
N ILE A 321 22.71 24.98 -20.83
CA ILE A 321 23.25 25.00 -22.22
C ILE A 321 22.10 25.41 -23.17
N ILE A 322 21.67 26.67 -23.14
CA ILE A 322 21.10 27.30 -24.36
C ILE A 322 22.30 27.80 -25.17
N SER A 323 23.00 26.89 -25.83
CA SER A 323 23.76 27.27 -27.02
C SER A 323 22.74 27.54 -28.11
N SER A 324 22.79 28.74 -28.67
CA SER A 324 21.89 29.32 -29.67
C SER A 324 21.94 28.64 -31.06
N ASP A 325 22.16 27.34 -31.13
CA ASP A 325 22.12 26.59 -32.38
C ASP A 325 20.88 25.69 -32.39
N HIS A 326 19.85 26.19 -33.07
CA HIS A 326 18.73 25.40 -33.54
C HIS A 326 19.25 24.32 -34.49
N ASP A 327 19.48 23.12 -33.95
CA ASP A 327 19.13 21.82 -34.53
C ASP A 327 19.96 20.75 -33.82
N THR A 328 19.28 19.74 -33.25
CA THR A 328 19.78 18.64 -32.40
C THR A 328 19.97 18.96 -30.91
N ILE A 329 18.85 19.16 -30.20
CA ILE A 329 18.79 19.03 -28.74
C ILE A 329 19.09 17.56 -28.38
N PRO A 330 20.15 17.23 -27.61
CA PRO A 330 20.37 15.86 -27.13
C PRO A 330 19.27 15.50 -26.12
N GLU A 331 18.74 14.28 -26.16
CA GLU A 331 17.78 13.71 -25.19
C GLU A 331 18.36 13.56 -23.75
N LYS A 332 18.87 14.64 -23.14
CA LYS A 332 19.52 14.62 -21.83
C LYS A 332 18.64 15.22 -20.74
N TRP A 333 18.18 14.35 -19.84
CA TRP A 333 17.77 14.60 -18.45
C TRP A 333 16.56 15.53 -18.21
N GLN A 334 15.37 15.13 -18.66
CA GLN A 334 14.13 15.75 -18.18
C GLN A 334 13.69 15.13 -16.84
N ILE A 335 13.38 15.98 -15.85
CA ILE A 335 12.78 15.57 -14.57
C ILE A 335 11.36 15.09 -14.86
N ASN A 336 11.21 13.77 -15.00
CA ASN A 336 9.99 13.17 -15.53
C ASN A 336 8.87 12.95 -14.49
N MET A 337 9.16 13.11 -13.19
CA MET A 337 8.16 12.91 -12.12
C MET A 337 7.49 14.23 -11.69
N PRO A 338 6.15 14.32 -11.67
CA PRO A 338 5.42 15.52 -11.25
C PRO A 338 5.83 16.07 -9.88
N ILE A 339 6.12 15.21 -8.91
CA ILE A 339 6.42 15.62 -7.53
C ILE A 339 7.78 16.33 -7.39
N LEU A 340 8.71 16.10 -8.32
CA LEU A 340 10.06 16.68 -8.32
C LEU A 340 10.12 18.02 -9.05
N ARG A 341 9.03 18.44 -9.69
CA ARG A 341 8.95 19.74 -10.36
C ARG A 341 9.09 20.88 -9.32
N PRO A 342 9.65 22.02 -9.73
CA PRO A 342 9.78 23.17 -8.84
C PRO A 342 8.40 23.62 -8.32
N HIS A 343 8.35 24.13 -7.09
CA HIS A 343 7.12 24.56 -6.41
C HIS A 343 6.14 23.44 -6.01
N SER A 344 6.60 22.19 -5.97
CA SER A 344 5.83 21.07 -5.44
C SER A 344 5.29 21.35 -4.02
N PRO A 345 3.98 21.23 -3.78
CA PRO A 345 3.35 21.60 -2.50
C PRO A 345 3.52 20.55 -1.40
N PHE A 346 3.95 19.34 -1.75
CA PHE A 346 3.92 18.17 -0.84
C PHE A 346 4.82 18.35 0.39
N GLY A 347 6.08 18.77 0.20
CA GLY A 347 7.00 18.97 1.32
C GLY A 347 6.47 19.99 2.33
N PHE A 348 5.94 21.10 1.83
CA PHE A 348 5.38 22.16 2.65
C PHE A 348 4.13 21.69 3.41
N LEU A 349 3.14 21.14 2.72
CA LEU A 349 1.89 20.69 3.34
C LEU A 349 2.14 19.56 4.35
N MET A 350 3.05 18.62 4.06
CA MET A 350 3.45 17.61 5.04
C MET A 350 4.04 18.22 6.31
N SER A 351 4.97 19.17 6.17
CA SER A 351 5.62 19.82 7.32
C SER A 351 4.63 20.66 8.13
N LEU A 352 3.69 21.33 7.46
CA LEU A 352 2.62 22.09 8.09
C LEU A 352 1.68 21.17 8.90
N LEU A 353 1.21 20.07 8.31
CA LEU A 353 0.37 19.10 9.02
C LEU A 353 1.11 18.42 10.16
N ARG A 354 2.39 18.06 9.97
CA ARG A 354 3.24 17.52 11.03
C ARG A 354 3.32 18.49 12.22
N LEU A 355 3.61 19.77 11.97
CA LEU A 355 3.66 20.79 13.01
C LEU A 355 2.31 20.91 13.72
N MET A 356 1.21 21.03 12.97
CA MET A 356 -0.14 21.15 13.55
C MET A 356 -0.49 19.96 14.44
N LEU A 357 -0.19 18.73 14.02
CA LEU A 357 -0.41 17.53 14.83
C LEU A 357 0.45 17.52 16.11
N VAL A 358 1.69 17.99 16.06
CA VAL A 358 2.54 18.16 17.25
C VAL A 358 1.94 19.20 18.19
N LEU A 359 1.55 20.37 17.68
CA LEU A 359 0.94 21.45 18.46
C LEU A 359 -0.39 21.01 19.09
N CYS A 360 -1.23 20.28 18.37
CA CYS A 360 -2.49 19.74 18.88
C CYS A 360 -2.30 18.67 19.95
N ARG A 361 -1.24 17.85 19.88
CA ARG A 361 -0.88 16.91 20.95
C ARG A 361 -0.53 17.66 22.25
N ARG A 362 0.12 18.82 22.13
CA ARG A 362 0.51 19.68 23.26
C ARG A 362 -0.68 20.49 23.80
N HIS A 363 -1.43 21.14 22.93
CA HIS A 363 -2.53 22.04 23.28
C HIS A 363 -3.85 21.53 22.68
N LYS A 364 -4.57 20.66 23.41
CA LYS A 364 -5.82 20.04 22.94
C LYS A 364 -6.89 21.05 22.50
N ALA A 365 -6.99 22.23 23.15
CA ALA A 365 -7.98 23.24 22.76
C ALA A 365 -7.73 23.86 21.36
N MET A 366 -6.55 23.69 20.77
CA MET A 366 -6.25 24.16 19.42
C MET A 366 -6.70 23.17 18.33
N ILE A 367 -7.09 21.94 18.69
CA ILE A 367 -7.57 20.91 17.77
C ILE A 367 -8.65 21.42 16.81
N PRO A 368 -9.80 21.98 17.26
CA PRO A 368 -10.83 22.45 16.34
C PRO A 368 -10.34 23.60 15.47
N LYS A 369 -9.64 24.59 16.05
CA LYS A 369 -9.13 25.76 15.33
C LYS A 369 -8.15 25.40 14.21
N LEU A 370 -7.30 24.39 14.42
CA LEU A 370 -6.24 24.00 13.49
C LEU A 370 -6.67 22.90 12.52
N LEU A 371 -7.29 21.82 13.00
CA LEU A 371 -7.49 20.61 12.19
C LEU A 371 -8.83 20.60 11.44
N GLU A 372 -9.87 21.26 11.95
CA GLU A 372 -11.17 21.32 11.28
C GLU A 372 -11.09 21.91 9.85
N PRO A 373 -10.36 23.03 9.61
CA PRO A 373 -10.16 23.55 8.25
C PRO A 373 -9.46 22.57 7.32
N VAL A 374 -8.56 21.72 7.83
CA VAL A 374 -7.82 20.74 7.01
C VAL A 374 -8.75 19.63 6.53
N VAL A 375 -9.54 19.09 7.46
CA VAL A 375 -10.31 17.87 7.21
C VAL A 375 -11.61 18.17 6.46
N SER A 376 -12.16 19.39 6.59
CA SER A 376 -13.40 19.82 5.93
C SER A 376 -13.19 20.52 4.60
N ARG A 377 -11.95 20.80 4.19
CA ARG A 377 -11.67 21.56 2.95
C ARG A 377 -11.91 20.73 1.70
N LYS A 378 -12.77 21.26 0.82
CA LYS A 378 -13.20 20.61 -0.43
C LYS A 378 -12.04 20.22 -1.34
N ASP A 379 -11.04 21.08 -1.53
CA ASP A 379 -9.91 20.80 -2.45
C ASP A 379 -9.10 19.58 -2.03
N ILE A 380 -8.86 19.44 -0.72
CA ILE A 380 -8.16 18.30 -0.13
C ILE A 380 -9.00 17.03 -0.29
N LEU A 381 -10.29 17.08 0.02
CA LEU A 381 -11.21 15.94 -0.12
C LEU A 381 -11.33 15.48 -1.58
N VAL A 382 -11.45 16.42 -2.53
CA VAL A 382 -11.48 16.12 -3.97
C VAL A 382 -10.17 15.45 -4.40
N TYR A 383 -9.03 15.96 -3.94
CA TYR A 383 -7.74 15.34 -4.21
C TYR A 383 -7.65 13.92 -3.64
N MET A 384 -8.03 13.70 -2.38
CA MET A 384 -8.07 12.37 -1.75
C MET A 384 -8.98 11.41 -2.54
N ALA A 385 -10.18 11.85 -2.91
CA ALA A 385 -11.11 11.05 -3.71
C ALA A 385 -10.54 10.67 -5.08
N LYS A 386 -9.89 11.62 -5.77
CA LYS A 386 -9.21 11.35 -7.05
C LYS A 386 -8.10 10.30 -6.89
N THR A 387 -7.31 10.36 -5.82
CA THR A 387 -6.26 9.34 -5.58
C THR A 387 -6.85 7.96 -5.33
N CYS A 388 -8.04 7.88 -4.71
CA CYS A 388 -8.76 6.63 -4.54
C CYS A 388 -9.29 6.05 -5.85
N LEU A 389 -9.73 6.89 -6.77
CA LEU A 389 -10.26 6.46 -8.06
C LEU A 389 -9.17 6.04 -9.06
N ASN A 390 -7.97 6.63 -8.99
CA ASN A 390 -6.91 6.35 -9.96
C ASN A 390 -6.08 5.10 -9.59
N SER A 391 -6.42 3.97 -10.20
CA SER A 391 -5.71 2.71 -9.98
C SER A 391 -4.44 2.52 -10.84
N LYS A 392 -4.22 3.35 -11.88
CA LYS A 392 -3.33 3.03 -13.02
C LYS A 392 -2.02 3.83 -13.13
N SER A 393 -1.71 4.72 -12.19
CA SER A 393 -0.47 5.52 -12.28
C SER A 393 0.80 4.63 -12.35
N PRO A 394 1.75 4.95 -13.25
CA PRO A 394 3.02 4.23 -13.39
C PRO A 394 3.98 4.50 -12.22
N TYR A 395 3.78 5.59 -11.47
CA TYR A 395 4.67 6.01 -10.40
C TYR A 395 4.20 5.55 -9.01
N LYS A 396 3.18 4.67 -8.91
CA LYS A 396 2.65 4.20 -7.63
C LYS A 396 3.70 3.58 -6.72
N ALA A 397 4.58 2.78 -7.30
CA ALA A 397 5.65 2.13 -6.57
C ALA A 397 6.93 2.98 -6.52
N ALA A 398 6.98 4.12 -7.24
CA ALA A 398 8.18 4.95 -7.28
C ALA A 398 8.51 5.54 -5.90
N TYR A 399 9.79 5.58 -5.57
CA TYR A 399 10.27 6.07 -4.27
C TYR A 399 9.70 7.45 -3.90
N PHE A 400 9.70 8.41 -4.83
CA PHE A 400 9.31 9.79 -4.53
C PHE A 400 7.82 9.94 -4.17
N THR A 401 6.99 8.94 -4.50
CA THR A 401 5.59 8.86 -4.08
C THR A 401 5.45 8.72 -2.55
N ARG A 402 6.54 8.40 -1.84
CA ARG A 402 6.60 8.41 -0.36
C ARG A 402 6.17 9.75 0.25
N ALA A 403 6.50 10.89 -0.36
CA ALA A 403 6.05 12.20 0.16
C ALA A 403 4.52 12.34 0.07
N GLU A 404 3.93 11.91 -1.03
CA GLU A 404 2.48 11.88 -1.22
C GLU A 404 1.79 10.93 -0.22
N ASN A 405 2.39 9.76 0.03
CA ASN A 405 1.95 8.80 1.05
C ASN A 405 1.98 9.41 2.47
N LEU A 406 3.03 10.15 2.82
CA LEU A 406 3.16 10.81 4.12
C LEU A 406 2.16 11.95 4.29
N LEU A 407 1.86 12.71 3.24
CA LEU A 407 0.81 13.74 3.29
C LEU A 407 -0.55 13.12 3.64
N GLN A 408 -0.90 12.03 2.97
CA GLN A 408 -2.14 11.29 3.24
C GLN A 408 -2.15 10.68 4.64
N TYR A 409 -1.02 10.15 5.10
CA TYR A 409 -0.88 9.66 6.47
C TYR A 409 -1.15 10.76 7.51
N TYR A 410 -0.53 11.94 7.37
CA TYR A 410 -0.79 13.05 8.30
C TYR A 410 -2.24 13.54 8.22
N TRP A 411 -2.85 13.59 7.04
CA TRP A 411 -4.26 13.93 6.90
C TRP A 411 -5.16 12.91 7.61
N LEU A 412 -4.88 11.60 7.50
CA LEU A 412 -5.59 10.56 8.25
C LEU A 412 -5.43 10.74 9.76
N LYS A 413 -4.25 11.17 10.23
CA LYS A 413 -4.04 11.51 11.64
C LYS A 413 -4.86 12.72 12.09
N CYS A 414 -5.04 13.72 11.24
CA CYS A 414 -6.00 14.78 11.53
C CYS A 414 -7.42 14.21 11.69
N CYS A 415 -7.82 13.27 10.82
CA CYS A 415 -9.14 12.61 10.90
C CYS A 415 -9.34 11.78 12.17
N THR A 416 -8.26 11.26 12.80
CA THR A 416 -8.37 10.57 14.09
C THR A 416 -8.66 11.50 15.27
N LEU A 417 -8.40 12.80 15.12
CA LEU A 417 -8.60 13.81 16.16
C LEU A 417 -9.86 14.66 15.93
N VAL A 418 -10.24 14.87 14.66
CA VAL A 418 -11.42 15.63 14.25
C VAL A 418 -12.16 14.85 13.17
N ARG A 419 -13.47 14.66 13.35
CA ARG A 419 -14.29 13.93 12.36
C ARG A 419 -14.31 14.70 11.04
N SER A 420 -14.04 13.98 9.96
CA SER A 420 -14.18 14.51 8.60
C SER A 420 -15.64 14.60 8.18
N THR A 421 -15.88 15.46 7.19
CA THR A 421 -17.14 15.48 6.43
C THR A 421 -17.42 14.13 5.76
N ASP A 422 -16.38 13.40 5.32
CA ASP A 422 -16.49 12.07 4.72
C ASP A 422 -15.47 11.11 5.36
N MET A 423 -15.89 10.42 6.42
CA MET A 423 -15.09 9.40 7.09
C MET A 423 -14.88 8.14 6.23
N ASN A 424 -15.80 7.87 5.30
CA ASN A 424 -15.70 6.72 4.40
C ASN A 424 -14.54 6.93 3.43
N LEU A 425 -14.39 8.15 2.89
CA LEU A 425 -13.22 8.53 2.11
C LEU A 425 -11.93 8.35 2.91
N ALA A 426 -11.90 8.76 4.18
CA ALA A 426 -10.73 8.57 5.02
C ALA A 426 -10.36 7.09 5.20
N HIS A 427 -11.36 6.22 5.44
CA HIS A 427 -11.13 4.77 5.48
C HIS A 427 -10.58 4.23 4.15
N ARG A 428 -11.15 4.65 3.01
CA ARG A 428 -10.69 4.25 1.66
C ARG A 428 -9.24 4.66 1.39
N VAL A 429 -8.87 5.90 1.75
CA VAL A 429 -7.49 6.39 1.62
C VAL A 429 -6.53 5.52 2.45
N ALA A 430 -6.92 5.13 3.67
CA ALA A 430 -6.10 4.28 4.52
C ALA A 430 -5.86 2.88 3.93
N LEU A 431 -6.91 2.22 3.40
CA LEU A 431 -6.80 0.91 2.77
C LEU A 431 -5.87 0.93 1.56
N GLN A 432 -5.97 1.97 0.73
CA GLN A 432 -5.09 2.12 -0.43
C GLN A 432 -3.66 2.48 -0.04
N LEU A 433 -3.49 3.32 0.98
CA LEU A 433 -2.19 3.73 1.47
C LEU A 433 -1.38 2.51 1.91
N ILE A 434 -1.97 1.60 2.69
CA ILE A 434 -1.31 0.37 3.15
C ILE A 434 -0.76 -0.46 1.99
N ALA A 435 -1.50 -0.57 0.88
CA ALA A 435 -1.08 -1.31 -0.30
C ALA A 435 0.04 -0.63 -1.12
N ARG A 436 0.44 0.61 -0.78
CA ARG A 436 1.46 1.39 -1.50
C ARG A 436 2.58 1.96 -0.61
N VAL A 437 2.56 1.69 0.70
CA VAL A 437 3.67 2.11 1.60
C VAL A 437 4.95 1.37 1.18
N HIS A 438 6.08 2.06 1.20
CA HIS A 438 7.40 1.51 0.85
C HIS A 438 8.07 0.86 2.07
N HIS A 439 9.10 0.05 1.83
CA HIS A 439 9.98 -0.42 2.90
C HIS A 439 10.65 0.77 3.62
N GLY A 440 10.90 0.63 4.93
CA GLY A 440 11.39 1.73 5.77
C GLY A 440 10.29 2.61 6.36
N ASP A 441 9.02 2.35 6.05
CA ASP A 441 7.84 2.99 6.63
C ASP A 441 6.88 1.96 7.29
N GLU A 442 7.41 0.83 7.76
CA GLU A 442 6.62 -0.25 8.38
C GLU A 442 5.77 0.25 9.56
N HIS A 443 6.29 1.22 10.32
CA HIS A 443 5.57 1.86 11.42
C HIS A 443 4.28 2.56 10.99
N ILE A 444 4.20 3.09 9.75
CA ILE A 444 2.99 3.72 9.22
C ILE A 444 1.89 2.67 9.07
N VAL A 445 2.22 1.52 8.47
CA VAL A 445 1.25 0.42 8.30
C VAL A 445 0.77 -0.08 9.66
N HIS A 446 1.70 -0.33 10.59
CA HIS A 446 1.36 -0.78 11.95
C HIS A 446 0.41 0.21 12.65
N ASP A 447 0.70 1.50 12.55
CA ASP A 447 -0.07 2.56 13.20
C ASP A 447 -1.45 2.78 12.54
N LEU A 448 -1.56 2.68 11.22
CA LEU A 448 -2.85 2.72 10.51
C LEU A 448 -3.74 1.53 10.86
N LEU A 449 -3.18 0.31 10.96
CA LEU A 449 -3.91 -0.87 11.43
C LEU A 449 -4.39 -0.67 12.88
N CYS A 450 -3.58 -0.01 13.73
CA CYS A 450 -3.96 0.27 15.12
C CYS A 450 -5.09 1.30 15.25
N THR A 451 -5.06 2.35 14.42
CA THR A 451 -5.82 3.60 14.67
C THR A 451 -6.94 3.90 13.68
N VAL A 452 -6.88 3.37 12.45
CA VAL A 452 -7.81 3.76 11.36
C VAL A 452 -8.55 2.56 10.79
N VAL A 453 -7.83 1.54 10.29
CA VAL A 453 -8.42 0.45 9.47
C VAL A 453 -9.53 -0.31 10.19
N PHE A 454 -9.31 -0.67 11.45
CA PHE A 454 -10.29 -1.41 12.26
C PHE A 454 -11.00 -0.50 13.27
N SER A 455 -11.00 0.82 13.03
CA SER A 455 -11.64 1.77 13.95
C SER A 455 -13.11 1.96 13.57
N PRO A 456 -14.05 1.81 14.52
CA PRO A 456 -15.47 2.06 14.27
C PRO A 456 -15.74 3.50 13.79
N ASP A 457 -14.93 4.46 14.24
CA ASP A 457 -15.07 5.88 13.85
C ASP A 457 -14.94 6.13 12.34
N PHE A 458 -14.24 5.25 11.63
CA PHE A 458 -14.00 5.33 10.19
C PHE A 458 -14.95 4.44 9.36
N ILE A 459 -15.81 3.68 10.02
CA ILE A 459 -16.75 2.73 9.40
C ILE A 459 -18.16 3.10 9.88
N THR A 460 -18.63 4.28 9.47
CA THR A 460 -19.95 4.77 9.91
C THR A 460 -21.09 3.90 9.39
N GLU A 461 -20.88 3.19 8.27
CA GLU A 461 -21.87 2.26 7.71
C GLU A 461 -22.14 1.05 8.60
N GLY A 462 -21.24 0.76 9.53
CA GLY A 462 -21.43 -0.31 10.52
C GLY A 462 -22.29 0.11 11.72
N GLU A 463 -22.67 1.39 11.83
CA GLU A 463 -23.58 1.85 12.87
C GLU A 463 -24.98 1.23 12.69
N GLU A 464 -25.59 0.80 13.80
CA GLU A 464 -26.86 0.06 13.80
C GLU A 464 -27.97 0.80 13.05
N ALA A 465 -28.05 2.13 13.18
CA ALA A 465 -29.02 2.95 12.47
C ALA A 465 -28.86 2.87 10.93
N GLN A 466 -27.62 2.91 10.43
CA GLN A 466 -27.34 2.83 8.99
C GLN A 466 -27.56 1.42 8.45
N LEU A 467 -27.12 0.40 9.20
CA LEU A 467 -27.35 -1.00 8.85
C LEU A 467 -28.84 -1.35 8.83
N THR A 468 -29.65 -0.74 9.71
CA THR A 468 -31.11 -0.96 9.73
C THR A 468 -31.77 -0.31 8.52
N SER A 469 -31.36 0.91 8.16
CA SER A 469 -31.79 1.58 6.92
C SER A 469 -31.49 0.73 5.67
N GLN A 470 -30.26 0.22 5.57
CA GLN A 470 -29.85 -0.66 4.46
C GLN A 470 -30.64 -1.97 4.44
N ALA A 471 -30.86 -2.58 5.61
CA ALA A 471 -31.66 -3.79 5.71
C ALA A 471 -33.13 -3.57 5.27
N MET A 472 -33.70 -2.39 5.56
CA MET A 472 -35.04 -2.04 5.10
C MET A 472 -35.12 -1.83 3.58
N GLU A 473 -34.06 -1.30 2.96
CA GLU A 473 -33.95 -1.20 1.50
C GLU A 473 -33.81 -2.60 0.86
N ASP A 474 -32.97 -3.45 1.44
CA ASP A 474 -32.70 -4.82 0.98
C ASP A 474 -33.92 -5.75 1.14
N LEU A 475 -34.83 -5.51 2.10
CA LEU A 475 -36.06 -6.31 2.28
C LEU A 475 -37.02 -6.28 1.07
N ASN A 476 -36.90 -5.29 0.19
CA ASN A 476 -37.67 -5.25 -1.07
C ASN A 476 -37.12 -6.20 -2.15
N ILE A 477 -35.93 -6.76 -1.95
CA ILE A 477 -35.27 -7.72 -2.84
C ILE A 477 -35.11 -9.00 -2.03
N SER A 478 -35.80 -10.06 -2.40
CA SER A 478 -35.84 -11.32 -1.64
C SER A 478 -34.46 -12.01 -1.61
N GLU A 479 -33.58 -11.60 -0.70
CA GLU A 479 -32.21 -12.11 -0.52
C GLU A 479 -32.05 -13.04 0.71
N ILE A 480 -33.14 -13.55 1.29
CA ILE A 480 -33.05 -14.62 2.28
C ILE A 480 -32.94 -15.94 1.50
N GLN A 481 -31.72 -16.37 1.24
CA GLN A 481 -31.45 -17.68 0.65
C GLN A 481 -30.93 -18.62 1.74
N HIS A 482 -31.67 -19.69 1.96
CA HIS A 482 -31.38 -20.69 2.98
C HIS A 482 -30.34 -21.67 2.43
N ILE A 483 -29.15 -21.68 3.02
CA ILE A 483 -28.17 -22.77 2.83
C ILE A 483 -28.19 -23.59 4.11
N THR A 484 -28.20 -24.92 3.98
CA THR A 484 -28.09 -25.82 5.13
C THR A 484 -26.64 -26.28 5.30
N SER A 485 -26.14 -26.34 6.54
CA SER A 485 -24.84 -26.95 6.82
C SER A 485 -24.91 -28.48 6.75
N VAL A 486 -23.77 -29.17 6.74
CA VAL A 486 -23.72 -30.65 6.92
C VAL A 486 -24.48 -31.10 8.17
N THR A 487 -24.46 -30.29 9.23
CA THR A 487 -25.14 -30.58 10.50
C THR A 487 -26.65 -30.31 10.45
N GLN A 488 -27.21 -30.00 9.27
CA GLN A 488 -28.61 -29.63 9.07
C GLN A 488 -29.05 -28.37 9.85
N GLU A 489 -28.08 -27.56 10.29
CA GLU A 489 -28.38 -26.25 10.85
C GLU A 489 -28.68 -25.29 9.68
N GLU A 490 -29.80 -24.57 9.76
CA GLU A 490 -30.07 -23.49 8.81
C GLU A 490 -29.07 -22.35 9.02
N ILE A 491 -28.29 -22.06 7.97
CA ILE A 491 -27.42 -20.90 7.93
C ILE A 491 -28.29 -19.70 7.53
N CYS A 492 -29.13 -19.23 8.44
CA CYS A 492 -29.91 -18.01 8.23
C CYS A 492 -29.00 -16.78 8.43
N LEU A 493 -28.37 -16.34 7.35
CA LEU A 493 -27.48 -15.17 7.34
C LEU A 493 -28.25 -13.96 6.83
N SER A 494 -28.93 -13.25 7.72
CA SER A 494 -29.27 -11.87 7.36
C SER A 494 -27.96 -11.07 7.26
N ARG A 495 -27.71 -10.47 6.09
CA ARG A 495 -26.55 -9.61 5.81
C ARG A 495 -26.33 -8.61 6.95
N HIS A 496 -27.41 -8.00 7.42
CA HIS A 496 -27.45 -7.09 8.57
C HIS A 496 -26.83 -7.68 9.85
N GLN A 497 -27.30 -8.84 10.33
CA GLN A 497 -26.79 -9.45 11.56
C GLN A 497 -25.33 -9.85 11.44
N GLN A 498 -24.89 -10.29 10.26
CA GLN A 498 -23.49 -10.64 10.03
C GLN A 498 -22.60 -9.41 10.11
N LEU A 499 -22.97 -8.31 9.45
CA LEU A 499 -22.23 -7.04 9.51
C LEU A 499 -22.20 -6.46 10.93
N GLN A 500 -23.30 -6.54 11.69
CA GLN A 500 -23.34 -6.09 13.09
C GLN A 500 -22.41 -6.90 14.00
N LYS A 501 -22.34 -8.23 13.82
CA LYS A 501 -21.37 -9.10 14.51
C LYS A 501 -19.92 -8.76 14.13
N ILE A 502 -19.66 -8.42 12.87
CA ILE A 502 -18.32 -8.02 12.43
C ILE A 502 -17.94 -6.66 13.05
N TYR A 503 -18.86 -5.70 13.02
CA TYR A 503 -18.64 -4.37 13.59
C TYR A 503 -18.32 -4.43 15.09
N SER A 504 -19.05 -5.25 15.85
CA SER A 504 -18.78 -5.45 17.29
C SER A 504 -17.46 -6.19 17.57
N SER A 505 -16.91 -6.94 16.60
CA SER A 505 -15.67 -7.72 16.75
C SER A 505 -14.44 -7.06 16.12
N LEU A 506 -14.53 -5.81 15.62
CA LEU A 506 -13.42 -5.09 14.98
C LEU A 506 -12.13 -5.04 15.84
N SER A 507 -12.27 -4.91 17.17
CA SER A 507 -11.13 -4.90 18.09
C SER A 507 -10.39 -6.24 18.14
N THR A 508 -11.13 -7.36 18.08
CA THR A 508 -10.60 -8.72 18.00
C THR A 508 -9.95 -8.97 16.65
N ILE A 509 -10.60 -8.57 15.55
CA ILE A 509 -10.06 -8.64 14.19
C ILE A 509 -8.72 -7.91 14.13
N ARG A 510 -8.65 -6.68 14.63
CA ARG A 510 -7.41 -5.90 14.74
C ARG A 510 -6.31 -6.69 15.46
N GLY A 511 -6.63 -7.31 16.59
CA GLY A 511 -5.68 -8.12 17.36
C GLY A 511 -5.07 -9.26 16.54
N HIS A 512 -5.88 -9.98 15.76
CA HIS A 512 -5.41 -11.06 14.91
C HIS A 512 -4.54 -10.57 13.74
N TYR A 513 -4.87 -9.44 13.10
CA TYR A 513 -4.02 -8.85 12.06
C TYR A 513 -2.67 -8.38 12.61
N LEU A 514 -2.66 -7.70 13.77
CA LEU A 514 -1.41 -7.27 14.40
C LEU A 514 -0.54 -8.47 14.82
N LEU A 515 -1.16 -9.54 15.31
CA LEU A 515 -0.46 -10.79 15.63
C LEU A 515 0.15 -11.42 14.37
N ALA A 516 -0.60 -11.50 13.27
CA ALA A 516 -0.12 -12.08 12.01
C ALA A 516 1.08 -11.32 11.43
N PHE A 517 1.15 -10.00 11.67
CA PHE A 517 2.26 -9.14 11.29
C PHE A 517 3.35 -9.01 12.38
N GLY A 518 3.28 -9.80 13.45
CA GLY A 518 4.18 -9.71 14.61
C GLY A 518 5.66 -9.97 14.29
N SER A 519 5.95 -10.72 13.22
CA SER A 519 7.33 -10.96 12.75
C SER A 519 8.05 -9.67 12.33
N MET A 520 7.30 -8.62 11.95
CA MET A 520 7.84 -7.33 11.53
C MET A 520 8.15 -6.37 12.69
N LYS A 521 8.03 -6.79 13.96
CA LYS A 521 8.23 -5.92 15.13
C LYS A 521 9.55 -5.14 15.10
N LYS A 522 10.65 -5.77 14.67
CA LYS A 522 11.95 -5.11 14.55
C LYS A 522 11.96 -4.05 13.43
N ALA A 523 11.44 -4.38 12.25
CA ALA A 523 11.36 -3.43 11.13
C ALA A 523 10.44 -2.24 11.45
N VAL A 524 9.33 -2.48 12.17
CA VAL A 524 8.45 -1.43 12.70
C VAL A 524 9.21 -0.52 13.67
N GLN A 525 10.00 -1.09 14.59
CA GLN A 525 10.79 -0.29 15.53
C GLN A 525 11.88 0.52 14.83
N ASP A 526 12.61 -0.10 13.88
CA ASP A 526 13.69 0.54 13.11
C ASP A 526 13.15 1.70 12.27
N SER A 527 12.05 1.49 11.52
CA SER A 527 11.41 2.55 10.73
C SER A 527 10.81 3.65 11.60
N ARG A 528 10.23 3.31 12.76
CA ARG A 528 9.73 4.31 13.72
C ARG A 528 10.87 5.16 14.27
N ASN A 529 11.99 4.55 14.62
CA ASN A 529 13.18 5.25 15.08
C ASN A 529 13.73 6.20 14.00
N GLN A 530 13.72 5.79 12.74
CA GLN A 530 14.10 6.63 11.61
C GLN A 530 13.12 7.80 11.41
N PHE A 531 11.81 7.54 11.48
CA PHE A 531 10.77 8.56 11.34
C PHE A 531 10.79 9.60 12.46
N LEU A 532 11.01 9.16 13.71
CA LEU A 532 11.15 10.04 14.88
C LEU A 532 12.55 10.68 14.99
N GLY A 533 13.49 10.33 14.10
CA GLY A 533 14.82 10.93 14.07
C GLY A 533 15.73 10.55 15.24
N ASN A 534 15.56 9.37 15.85
CA ASN A 534 16.34 8.91 17.01
C ASN A 534 17.80 8.58 16.63
N PRO A 535 18.80 9.44 16.93
CA PRO A 535 20.12 9.33 16.28
C PRO A 535 20.91 8.09 16.66
N ARG A 536 20.66 7.54 17.86
CA ARG A 536 21.35 6.35 18.39
C ARG A 536 20.90 5.04 17.75
N GLU A 537 19.65 5.00 17.29
CA GLU A 537 18.99 3.80 16.78
C GLU A 537 19.05 3.70 15.25
N ILE A 538 19.37 4.81 14.57
CA ILE A 538 19.49 4.84 13.11
C ILE A 538 20.81 4.17 12.70
N ASN A 539 20.72 3.06 11.97
CA ASN A 539 21.89 2.30 11.51
C ASN A 539 22.25 2.58 10.04
N THR A 540 21.26 2.95 9.23
CA THR A 540 21.42 3.31 7.82
C THR A 540 20.34 4.31 7.42
N GLN A 541 20.64 5.14 6.43
CA GLN A 541 19.63 6.00 5.79
C GLN A 541 19.15 5.42 4.46
N PHE A 542 19.76 4.34 3.96
CA PHE A 542 19.30 3.69 2.75
C PHE A 542 18.01 2.92 3.00
N ILE A 543 17.08 3.07 2.06
CA ILE A 543 15.82 2.36 2.04
C ILE A 543 15.96 1.17 1.08
N LYS A 544 15.43 0.01 1.49
CA LYS A 544 15.41 -1.21 0.68
C LYS A 544 14.28 -1.13 -0.34
N GLY A 545 14.42 -1.76 -1.51
CA GLY A 545 13.32 -1.94 -2.47
C GLY A 545 12.61 -0.65 -2.91
N GLY A 546 13.35 0.36 -3.39
CA GLY A 546 12.80 1.71 -3.66
C GLY A 546 11.67 1.79 -4.70
N ASN A 547 11.41 0.72 -5.44
CA ASN A 547 10.32 0.62 -6.42
C ASN A 547 9.31 -0.51 -6.08
N GLU A 548 9.30 -0.97 -4.83
CA GLU A 548 8.42 -2.05 -4.37
C GLU A 548 7.58 -1.58 -3.17
N SER A 549 6.32 -2.05 -3.11
CA SER A 549 5.46 -1.83 -1.95
C SER A 549 5.77 -2.85 -0.86
N LEU A 550 5.72 -2.41 0.39
CA LEU A 550 5.94 -3.22 1.58
C LEU A 550 4.93 -4.39 1.67
N MET A 551 3.67 -4.10 1.36
CA MET A 551 2.57 -5.06 1.38
C MET A 551 2.07 -5.34 -0.03
N PRO A 552 1.57 -6.56 -0.30
CA PRO A 552 0.89 -6.85 -1.55
C PRO A 552 -0.49 -6.15 -1.59
N ARG A 553 -1.11 -6.07 -2.77
CA ARG A 553 -2.45 -5.45 -2.92
C ARG A 553 -3.53 -6.21 -2.18
N ASP A 554 -3.39 -7.54 -2.10
CA ASP A 554 -4.27 -8.48 -1.41
C ASP A 554 -3.85 -8.71 0.06
N TRP A 555 -3.25 -7.70 0.71
CA TRP A 555 -2.72 -7.80 2.08
C TRP A 555 -3.75 -8.27 3.11
N MET A 556 -5.04 -8.00 2.90
CA MET A 556 -6.12 -8.44 3.78
C MET A 556 -6.19 -9.97 3.89
N PHE A 557 -5.70 -10.71 2.90
CA PHE A 557 -5.66 -12.17 2.93
C PHE A 557 -4.37 -12.73 3.56
N MET A 558 -3.36 -11.89 3.85
CA MET A 558 -2.05 -12.35 4.33
C MET A 558 -2.11 -13.25 5.58
N PRO A 559 -2.93 -12.96 6.61
CA PRO A 559 -2.99 -13.87 7.76
C PRO A 559 -3.50 -15.26 7.39
N LEU A 560 -4.47 -15.36 6.47
CA LEU A 560 -4.96 -16.65 5.97
C LEU A 560 -3.88 -17.38 5.16
N ILE A 561 -3.14 -16.65 4.32
CA ILE A 561 -2.01 -17.22 3.56
C ILE A 561 -0.92 -17.74 4.51
N HIS A 562 -0.62 -17.02 5.60
CA HIS A 562 0.33 -17.48 6.61
C HIS A 562 -0.13 -18.76 7.31
N VAL A 563 -1.42 -18.87 7.65
CA VAL A 563 -1.99 -20.10 8.22
C VAL A 563 -1.87 -21.25 7.22
N TYR A 564 -2.31 -21.05 5.97
CA TYR A 564 -2.21 -22.04 4.91
C TYR A 564 -0.76 -22.54 4.69
N ASN A 565 0.20 -21.61 4.56
CA ASN A 565 1.61 -21.94 4.36
C ASN A 565 2.22 -22.68 5.57
N LYS A 566 1.76 -22.37 6.79
CA LYS A 566 2.23 -23.06 8.00
C LYS A 566 1.74 -24.51 8.02
N GLU A 567 0.48 -24.73 7.70
CA GLU A 567 -0.15 -26.06 7.74
C GLU A 567 0.34 -26.95 6.59
N THR A 568 0.59 -26.39 5.40
CA THR A 568 1.22 -27.13 4.28
C THR A 568 2.68 -27.50 4.54
N GLN A 569 3.43 -26.68 5.28
CA GLN A 569 4.82 -26.98 5.65
C GLN A 569 4.95 -27.97 6.82
N MET A 570 3.96 -28.02 7.71
CA MET A 570 3.91 -29.02 8.77
C MET A 570 3.48 -30.35 8.17
N LYS A 571 4.36 -31.37 8.21
CA LYS A 571 3.97 -32.73 7.81
C LYS A 571 2.69 -33.13 8.56
N PRO A 572 1.72 -33.80 7.92
CA PRO A 572 0.47 -34.16 8.56
C PRO A 572 0.76 -35.07 9.75
N VAL A 573 0.74 -34.49 10.95
CA VAL A 573 0.69 -35.27 12.18
C VAL A 573 -0.75 -35.77 12.23
N SER A 574 -0.89 -37.05 11.88
CA SER A 574 -2.16 -37.78 11.88
C SER A 574 -3.00 -37.44 13.12
N GLY A 575 -4.13 -36.76 12.92
CA GLY A 575 -5.15 -36.51 13.94
C GLY A 575 -5.04 -35.19 14.73
N GLY A 576 -4.18 -34.24 14.34
CA GLY A 576 -4.15 -32.92 14.99
C GLY A 576 -5.35 -32.06 14.60
N SER A 577 -6.25 -31.75 15.54
CA SER A 577 -7.28 -30.74 15.34
C SER A 577 -6.63 -29.37 15.06
N VAL A 578 -7.28 -28.57 14.20
CA VAL A 578 -6.79 -27.24 13.85
C VAL A 578 -6.68 -26.39 15.11
N SER A 579 -5.56 -25.68 15.28
CA SER A 579 -5.35 -24.89 16.49
C SER A 579 -6.46 -23.84 16.67
N PRO A 580 -6.99 -23.62 17.90
CA PRO A 580 -8.03 -22.62 18.13
C PRO A 580 -7.62 -21.21 17.69
N GLN A 581 -6.32 -20.92 17.73
CA GLN A 581 -5.74 -19.67 17.24
C GLN A 581 -5.85 -19.54 15.72
N ALA A 582 -5.63 -20.61 14.96
CA ALA A 582 -5.80 -20.61 13.51
C ALA A 582 -7.28 -20.42 13.14
N VAL A 583 -8.20 -21.09 13.85
CA VAL A 583 -9.66 -20.90 13.66
C VAL A 583 -10.07 -19.45 13.90
N ALA A 584 -9.63 -18.86 15.02
CA ALA A 584 -9.93 -17.47 15.35
C ALA A 584 -9.34 -16.48 14.32
N MET A 585 -8.11 -16.73 13.87
CA MET A 585 -7.43 -15.90 12.86
C MET A 585 -8.15 -15.96 11.51
N VAL A 586 -8.46 -17.16 11.00
CA VAL A 586 -9.17 -17.34 9.73
C VAL A 586 -10.58 -16.77 9.80
N THR A 587 -11.28 -16.96 10.92
CA THR A 587 -12.59 -16.31 11.15
C THR A 587 -12.49 -14.79 11.00
N SER A 588 -11.52 -14.16 11.67
CA SER A 588 -11.34 -12.70 11.57
C SER A 588 -10.93 -12.21 10.18
N VAL A 589 -10.14 -12.99 9.43
CA VAL A 589 -9.81 -12.65 8.04
C VAL A 589 -11.06 -12.69 7.17
N LEU A 590 -11.83 -13.78 7.22
CA LEU A 590 -13.03 -13.94 6.39
C LEU A 590 -14.11 -12.92 6.75
N GLN A 591 -14.27 -12.61 8.04
CA GLN A 591 -15.13 -11.52 8.53
C GLN A 591 -14.71 -10.17 7.94
N TRP A 592 -13.41 -9.86 7.99
CA TRP A 592 -12.91 -8.60 7.47
C TRP A 592 -13.04 -8.49 5.95
N VAL A 593 -12.72 -9.57 5.21
CA VAL A 593 -12.89 -9.63 3.76
C VAL A 593 -14.37 -9.45 3.39
N TYR A 594 -15.28 -10.11 4.10
CA TYR A 594 -16.73 -9.95 3.87
C TYR A 594 -17.16 -8.50 4.08
N ALA A 595 -16.73 -7.86 5.17
CA ALA A 595 -16.99 -6.45 5.43
C ALA A 595 -16.44 -5.54 4.32
N LEU A 596 -15.23 -5.80 3.81
CA LEU A 596 -14.64 -5.00 2.73
C LEU A 596 -15.37 -5.19 1.39
N GLU A 597 -15.81 -6.40 1.07
CA GLU A 597 -16.59 -6.65 -0.14
C GLU A 597 -17.92 -5.90 -0.15
N VAL A 598 -18.56 -5.76 1.03
CA VAL A 598 -19.83 -5.06 1.17
C VAL A 598 -19.65 -3.55 1.30
N TRP A 599 -18.79 -3.09 2.22
CA TRP A 599 -18.63 -1.66 2.52
C TRP A 599 -17.67 -0.94 1.59
N ARG A 600 -16.70 -1.63 0.98
CA ARG A 600 -15.64 -1.01 0.15
C ARG A 600 -15.44 -1.73 -1.19
N PRO A 601 -16.51 -1.93 -2.00
CA PRO A 601 -16.44 -2.69 -3.25
C PRO A 601 -15.50 -2.06 -4.30
N ALA A 602 -15.40 -0.73 -4.35
CA ALA A 602 -14.53 -0.03 -5.31
C ALA A 602 -13.04 -0.30 -5.05
N GLU A 603 -12.66 -0.46 -3.78
CA GLU A 603 -11.30 -0.77 -3.37
C GLU A 603 -10.98 -2.23 -3.68
N MET A 604 -11.92 -3.13 -3.40
CA MET A 604 -11.81 -4.55 -3.73
C MET A 604 -11.77 -4.80 -5.25
N ASP A 605 -12.40 -3.94 -6.05
CA ASP A 605 -12.37 -4.02 -7.51
C ASP A 605 -10.99 -3.80 -8.14
N ASN A 606 -10.04 -3.22 -7.38
CA ASN A 606 -8.63 -3.11 -7.80
C ASN A 606 -7.87 -4.45 -7.72
N ILE A 607 -8.50 -5.47 -7.13
CA ILE A 607 -7.99 -6.83 -6.99
C ILE A 607 -8.85 -7.74 -7.86
N SER A 608 -8.21 -8.62 -8.63
CA SER A 608 -8.93 -9.61 -9.45
C SER A 608 -9.93 -10.40 -8.61
N VAL A 609 -11.11 -10.67 -9.18
CA VAL A 609 -12.14 -11.50 -8.54
C VAL A 609 -11.60 -12.92 -8.34
N THR A 610 -10.90 -13.48 -9.33
CA THR A 610 -10.32 -14.82 -9.25
C THR A 610 -9.24 -14.92 -8.19
N LEU A 611 -8.38 -13.90 -8.08
CA LEU A 611 -7.36 -13.82 -7.02
C LEU A 611 -8.03 -13.85 -5.64
N ARG A 612 -9.03 -13.00 -5.40
CA ARG A 612 -9.77 -12.94 -4.13
C ARG A 612 -10.45 -14.27 -3.81
N LEU A 613 -11.13 -14.86 -4.79
CA LEU A 613 -11.80 -16.16 -4.64
C LEU A 613 -10.79 -17.27 -4.30
N THR A 614 -9.65 -17.29 -4.97
CA THR A 614 -8.56 -18.25 -4.72
C THR A 614 -8.06 -18.13 -3.28
N ARG A 615 -7.85 -16.90 -2.77
CA ARG A 615 -7.46 -16.71 -1.36
C ARG A 615 -8.53 -17.20 -0.38
N VAL A 616 -9.81 -16.99 -0.68
CA VAL A 616 -10.90 -17.52 0.15
C VAL A 616 -10.96 -19.05 0.10
N MET A 617 -10.75 -19.65 -1.08
CA MET A 617 -10.69 -21.11 -1.25
C MET A 617 -9.56 -21.75 -0.43
N CYS A 618 -8.46 -21.03 -0.17
CA CYS A 618 -7.41 -21.50 0.73
C CYS A 618 -7.92 -21.83 2.14
N ALA A 619 -9.04 -21.26 2.61
CA ALA A 619 -9.61 -21.61 3.91
C ALA A 619 -10.14 -23.05 4.00
N PHE A 620 -10.48 -23.68 2.87
CA PHE A 620 -10.90 -25.10 2.83
C PHE A 620 -9.72 -26.07 2.92
N ILE A 621 -8.54 -25.65 2.45
CA ILE A 621 -7.33 -26.48 2.37
C ILE A 621 -6.29 -26.11 3.45
N ALA A 622 -6.50 -25.01 4.19
CA ALA A 622 -5.62 -24.61 5.30
C ALA A 622 -5.74 -25.51 6.53
N GLY A 623 -6.70 -26.43 6.59
CA GLY A 623 -6.80 -27.43 7.65
C GLY A 623 -8.00 -28.34 7.44
N ASN A 624 -7.86 -29.62 7.79
CA ASN A 624 -8.83 -30.67 7.45
C ASN A 624 -10.26 -30.38 7.92
N ASP A 625 -10.43 -29.78 9.10
CA ASP A 625 -11.74 -29.53 9.71
C ASP A 625 -12.05 -28.02 9.85
N LEU A 626 -11.18 -27.14 9.37
CA LEU A 626 -11.27 -25.69 9.61
C LEU A 626 -12.57 -25.09 9.04
N PHE A 627 -13.00 -25.55 7.87
CA PHE A 627 -14.22 -25.05 7.21
C PHE A 627 -15.52 -25.59 7.86
N LEU A 628 -15.43 -26.62 8.71
CA LEU A 628 -16.56 -27.16 9.47
C LEU A 628 -16.85 -26.33 10.73
N GLU A 629 -15.89 -25.54 11.19
CA GLU A 629 -16.08 -24.62 12.31
C GLU A 629 -17.21 -23.62 12.00
N LYS A 630 -18.21 -23.55 12.88
CA LYS A 630 -19.47 -22.83 12.63
C LYS A 630 -19.27 -21.39 12.14
N LEU A 631 -18.37 -20.64 12.77
CA LEU A 631 -18.11 -19.24 12.40
C LEU A 631 -17.37 -19.12 11.06
N VAL A 632 -16.46 -20.04 10.76
CA VAL A 632 -15.73 -20.08 9.48
C VAL A 632 -16.70 -20.40 8.36
N ASN A 633 -17.52 -21.46 8.52
CA ASN A 633 -18.53 -21.87 7.55
C ASN A 633 -19.53 -20.75 7.24
N GLN A 634 -20.03 -20.06 8.28
CA GLN A 634 -20.92 -18.90 8.11
C GLN A 634 -20.27 -17.77 7.31
N CYS A 635 -18.99 -17.48 7.55
CA CYS A 635 -18.27 -16.45 6.77
C CYS A 635 -18.06 -16.88 5.32
N LEU A 636 -17.72 -18.16 5.09
CA LEU A 636 -17.56 -18.73 3.74
C LEU A 636 -18.87 -18.70 2.96
N ALA A 637 -20.01 -19.01 3.60
CA ALA A 637 -21.34 -18.90 3.01
C ALA A 637 -21.66 -17.43 2.65
N GLY A 638 -21.43 -16.50 3.58
CA GLY A 638 -21.64 -15.07 3.31
C GLY A 638 -20.80 -14.54 2.14
N LEU A 639 -19.52 -14.92 2.07
CA LEU A 639 -18.64 -14.56 0.96
C LEU A 639 -19.09 -15.20 -0.36
N LEU A 640 -19.55 -16.44 -0.31
CA LEU A 640 -20.05 -17.16 -1.49
C LEU A 640 -21.27 -16.43 -2.10
N HIS A 641 -22.18 -15.92 -1.27
CA HIS A 641 -23.29 -15.08 -1.75
C HIS A 641 -22.77 -13.85 -2.51
N VAL A 642 -21.76 -13.17 -1.97
CA VAL A 642 -21.17 -12.00 -2.62
C VAL A 642 -20.54 -12.37 -3.96
N PHE A 643 -19.72 -13.42 -4.01
CA PHE A 643 -19.09 -13.92 -5.24
C PHE A 643 -20.09 -14.45 -6.27
N SER A 644 -21.28 -14.87 -5.84
CA SER A 644 -22.38 -15.32 -6.70
C SER A 644 -23.19 -14.17 -7.32
N SER A 645 -22.88 -12.91 -6.98
CA SER A 645 -23.51 -11.76 -7.65
C SER A 645 -23.16 -11.71 -9.14
N GLN A 646 -24.13 -11.31 -9.97
CA GLN A 646 -23.96 -11.27 -11.43
C GLN A 646 -22.73 -10.45 -11.86
N ARG A 647 -22.45 -9.36 -11.13
CA ARG A 647 -21.31 -8.46 -11.36
C ARG A 647 -19.96 -9.17 -11.17
N LEU A 648 -19.80 -9.93 -10.08
CA LEU A 648 -18.54 -10.60 -9.77
C LEU A 648 -18.38 -11.86 -10.60
N LEU A 649 -19.45 -12.65 -10.77
CA LEU A 649 -19.45 -13.81 -11.65
C LEU A 649 -18.93 -13.44 -13.04
N ALA A 650 -19.47 -12.39 -13.68
CA ALA A 650 -19.08 -11.96 -15.02
C ALA A 650 -17.58 -11.63 -15.18
N ARG A 651 -16.89 -11.25 -14.10
CA ARG A 651 -15.48 -10.85 -14.08
C ARG A 651 -14.51 -11.97 -13.66
N MET A 652 -15.01 -13.15 -13.30
CA MET A 652 -14.15 -14.29 -12.96
C MET A 652 -13.46 -14.84 -14.20
N ASP A 653 -12.15 -14.97 -14.11
CA ASP A 653 -11.27 -15.56 -15.13
C ASP A 653 -10.28 -16.51 -14.45
N TYR A 654 -10.47 -17.82 -14.66
CA TYR A 654 -9.64 -18.87 -14.06
C TYR A 654 -8.36 -19.16 -14.84
N GLU A 655 -8.15 -18.53 -16.01
CA GLU A 655 -6.92 -18.63 -16.79
C GLU A 655 -5.90 -17.53 -16.39
N GLU A 656 -6.29 -16.61 -15.50
CA GLU A 656 -5.41 -15.57 -14.97
C GLU A 656 -4.24 -16.17 -14.18
N LYS A 657 -3.04 -15.59 -14.35
CA LYS A 657 -1.87 -15.95 -13.55
C LYS A 657 -1.96 -15.35 -12.15
N ILE A 658 -2.13 -16.21 -11.15
CA ILE A 658 -2.32 -15.83 -9.75
C ILE A 658 -0.98 -15.88 -8.99
N PRO A 659 -0.56 -14.78 -8.32
CA PRO A 659 0.67 -14.77 -7.54
C PRO A 659 0.67 -15.81 -6.41
N GLY A 660 1.69 -16.68 -6.41
CA GLY A 660 1.88 -17.72 -5.39
C GLY A 660 1.12 -19.03 -5.67
N VAL A 661 0.47 -19.16 -6.82
CA VAL A 661 -0.18 -20.40 -7.28
C VAL A 661 0.37 -20.75 -8.66
N THR A 662 0.66 -22.04 -8.93
CA THR A 662 1.21 -22.51 -10.22
C THR A 662 0.18 -22.35 -11.34
N SER A 663 -1.03 -22.84 -11.12
CA SER A 663 -2.20 -22.64 -11.96
C SER A 663 -3.47 -22.77 -11.12
N PHE A 664 -4.57 -22.14 -11.54
CA PHE A 664 -5.85 -22.35 -10.86
C PHE A 664 -6.29 -23.82 -10.91
N TYR A 665 -5.99 -24.54 -12.00
CA TYR A 665 -6.33 -25.95 -12.15
C TYR A 665 -5.65 -26.84 -11.09
N ASP A 666 -4.37 -26.60 -10.77
CA ASP A 666 -3.66 -27.36 -9.72
C ASP A 666 -4.30 -27.13 -8.35
N LEU A 667 -4.62 -25.87 -8.02
CA LEU A 667 -5.35 -25.54 -6.80
C LEU A 667 -6.73 -26.20 -6.77
N TYR A 668 -7.44 -26.21 -7.91
CA TYR A 668 -8.74 -26.83 -8.02
C TYR A 668 -8.67 -28.35 -7.80
N GLN A 669 -7.63 -29.02 -8.28
CA GLN A 669 -7.39 -30.43 -7.99
C GLN A 669 -7.15 -30.67 -6.49
N GLU A 670 -6.34 -29.85 -5.83
CA GLU A 670 -6.11 -29.92 -4.37
C GLU A 670 -7.42 -29.71 -3.59
N LEU A 671 -8.27 -28.81 -4.07
CA LEU A 671 -9.58 -28.52 -3.50
C LEU A 671 -10.55 -29.71 -3.68
N LEU A 672 -10.55 -30.35 -4.86
CA LEU A 672 -11.32 -31.57 -5.13
C LEU A 672 -10.85 -32.75 -4.28
N ASP A 673 -9.54 -32.90 -4.08
CA ASP A 673 -8.95 -33.90 -3.18
C ASP A 673 -9.43 -33.72 -1.75
N HIS A 674 -9.37 -32.50 -1.22
CA HIS A 674 -9.88 -32.17 0.11
C HIS A 674 -11.39 -32.39 0.21
N TYR A 675 -12.14 -32.02 -0.83
CA TYR A 675 -13.58 -32.25 -0.84
C TYR A 675 -13.91 -33.76 -0.77
N GLU A 676 -13.19 -34.60 -1.52
CA GLU A 676 -13.35 -36.06 -1.48
C GLU A 676 -13.02 -36.64 -0.11
N ALA A 677 -11.94 -36.14 0.52
CA ALA A 677 -11.41 -36.68 1.75
C ALA A 677 -12.22 -36.31 3.00
N VAL A 678 -12.61 -35.03 3.13
CA VAL A 678 -13.07 -34.47 4.41
C VAL A 678 -14.32 -33.58 4.34
N SER A 679 -14.92 -33.35 3.16
CA SER A 679 -16.09 -32.43 3.07
C SER A 679 -17.35 -32.90 3.77
N PHE A 680 -17.51 -34.22 3.95
CA PHE A 680 -18.78 -34.85 4.35
C PHE A 680 -20.00 -34.43 3.50
N GLY A 681 -19.79 -33.91 2.28
CA GLY A 681 -20.85 -33.40 1.41
C GLY A 681 -21.37 -32.01 1.79
N ASP A 682 -20.56 -31.18 2.46
CA ASP A 682 -20.91 -29.80 2.85
C ASP A 682 -21.46 -28.97 1.68
N PRO A 683 -22.68 -28.41 1.77
CA PRO A 683 -23.27 -27.64 0.68
C PRO A 683 -22.52 -26.35 0.35
N VAL A 684 -21.93 -25.67 1.34
CA VAL A 684 -21.14 -24.44 1.11
C VAL A 684 -19.90 -24.79 0.31
N PHE A 685 -19.13 -25.79 0.76
CA PHE A 685 -17.96 -26.28 0.05
C PHE A 685 -18.33 -26.79 -1.35
N ALA A 686 -19.42 -27.55 -1.48
CA ALA A 686 -19.91 -28.02 -2.76
C ALA A 686 -20.22 -26.88 -3.73
N LEU A 687 -20.83 -25.78 -3.27
CA LEU A 687 -21.09 -24.61 -4.11
C LEU A 687 -19.80 -23.90 -4.56
N TYR A 688 -18.75 -23.88 -3.72
CA TYR A 688 -17.41 -23.42 -4.17
C TYR A 688 -16.81 -24.35 -5.23
N ILE A 689 -17.03 -25.66 -5.15
CA ILE A 689 -16.63 -26.61 -6.22
C ILE A 689 -17.41 -26.35 -7.51
N LEU A 690 -18.68 -25.94 -7.42
CA LEU A 690 -19.53 -25.68 -8.59
C LEU A 690 -19.19 -24.35 -9.30
N LEU A 691 -18.66 -23.34 -8.61
CA LEU A 691 -18.32 -22.03 -9.18
C LEU A 691 -17.54 -22.12 -10.52
N PRO A 692 -16.46 -22.92 -10.64
CA PRO A 692 -15.66 -23.00 -11.86
C PRO A 692 -16.31 -23.87 -12.96
N LEU A 693 -17.43 -24.55 -12.68
CA LEU A 693 -18.08 -25.47 -13.63
C LEU A 693 -19.07 -24.78 -14.58
N GLN A 694 -19.25 -23.48 -14.48
CA GLN A 694 -20.07 -22.70 -15.43
C GLN A 694 -19.52 -22.85 -16.86
N GLN A 695 -20.41 -22.86 -17.85
CA GLN A 695 -20.10 -23.15 -19.26
C GLN A 695 -19.11 -22.16 -19.90
N LYS A 696 -19.03 -20.93 -19.38
CA LYS A 696 -18.09 -19.91 -19.87
C LYS A 696 -16.63 -20.21 -19.54
N HIS A 697 -16.35 -21.12 -18.61
CA HIS A 697 -15.00 -21.47 -18.19
C HIS A 697 -14.48 -22.70 -18.93
N SER A 698 -13.17 -22.94 -18.84
CA SER A 698 -12.48 -24.05 -19.53
C SER A 698 -13.16 -25.40 -19.27
N SER A 699 -13.29 -26.21 -20.33
CA SER A 699 -13.83 -27.58 -20.23
C SER A 699 -12.94 -28.47 -19.36
N LEU A 700 -11.65 -28.14 -19.18
CA LEU A 700 -10.73 -28.88 -18.30
C LEU A 700 -11.23 -28.95 -16.86
N LEU A 701 -11.78 -27.86 -16.32
CA LEU A 701 -12.32 -27.83 -14.95
C LEU A 701 -13.54 -28.75 -14.80
N ARG A 702 -14.37 -28.82 -15.85
CA ARG A 702 -15.49 -29.77 -15.92
C ARG A 702 -14.99 -31.21 -16.03
N LYS A 703 -13.96 -31.48 -16.85
CA LYS A 703 -13.37 -32.82 -17.01
C LYS A 703 -12.76 -33.34 -15.71
N ALA A 704 -12.15 -32.47 -14.90
CA ALA A 704 -11.65 -32.83 -13.58
C ALA A 704 -12.74 -33.46 -12.69
N VAL A 705 -13.93 -32.86 -12.66
CA VAL A 705 -15.05 -33.36 -11.83
C VAL A 705 -15.75 -34.56 -12.46
N TRP A 706 -16.07 -34.48 -13.75
CA TRP A 706 -16.89 -35.50 -14.44
C TRP A 706 -16.12 -36.75 -14.85
N GLY A 707 -14.82 -36.60 -15.16
CA GLY A 707 -13.94 -37.67 -15.59
C GLY A 707 -13.06 -38.17 -14.46
N GLU A 708 -12.08 -37.36 -14.06
CA GLU A 708 -10.99 -37.76 -13.15
C GLU A 708 -11.51 -38.08 -11.74
N ARG A 709 -12.47 -37.29 -11.24
CA ARG A 709 -13.01 -37.38 -9.87
C ARG A 709 -14.47 -37.84 -9.82
N ARG A 710 -14.84 -38.79 -10.67
CA ARG A 710 -16.23 -39.27 -10.82
C ARG A 710 -16.95 -39.67 -9.51
N LYS A 711 -16.20 -40.11 -8.47
CA LYS A 711 -16.75 -40.45 -7.15
C LYS A 711 -17.39 -39.25 -6.45
N LEU A 712 -16.89 -38.04 -6.71
CA LEU A 712 -17.41 -36.78 -6.15
C LEU A 712 -18.85 -36.46 -6.60
N LEU A 713 -19.26 -36.94 -7.77
CA LEU A 713 -20.58 -36.64 -8.33
C LEU A 713 -21.74 -37.08 -7.40
N ARG A 714 -21.52 -38.09 -6.57
CA ARG A 714 -22.51 -38.60 -5.59
C ARG A 714 -22.53 -37.78 -4.30
N THR A 715 -21.45 -37.06 -3.97
CA THR A 715 -21.32 -36.25 -2.76
C THR A 715 -21.68 -34.79 -2.98
N LEU A 716 -21.72 -34.31 -4.24
CA LEU A 716 -22.26 -33.01 -4.62
C LEU A 716 -23.79 -32.96 -4.51
N ARG A 717 -24.30 -32.79 -3.28
CA ARG A 717 -25.73 -32.91 -2.95
C ARG A 717 -26.52 -31.61 -2.87
N VAL A 718 -25.99 -30.53 -3.43
CA VAL A 718 -26.62 -29.20 -3.38
C VAL A 718 -28.03 -29.26 -4.03
N PRO A 719 -29.10 -28.92 -3.28
CA PRO A 719 -30.44 -28.84 -3.85
C PRO A 719 -30.57 -27.68 -4.84
N LEU A 720 -31.41 -27.83 -5.87
CA LEU A 720 -31.64 -26.77 -6.86
C LEU A 720 -32.20 -25.47 -6.27
N LYS A 721 -32.92 -25.56 -5.14
CA LYS A 721 -33.46 -24.39 -4.43
C LYS A 721 -32.40 -23.60 -3.65
N GLU A 722 -31.29 -24.26 -3.31
CA GLU A 722 -30.16 -23.67 -2.57
C GLU A 722 -29.04 -23.18 -3.53
N MET A 723 -29.27 -23.24 -4.84
CA MET A 723 -28.32 -22.76 -5.84
C MET A 723 -28.26 -21.22 -5.86
N LEU A 724 -27.09 -20.69 -5.53
CA LEU A 724 -26.81 -19.25 -5.56
C LEU A 724 -26.45 -18.75 -6.96
N ILE A 725 -25.86 -19.63 -7.77
CA ILE A 725 -25.42 -19.31 -9.12
C ILE A 725 -26.59 -19.62 -10.07
N PRO A 726 -26.98 -18.68 -10.96
CA PRO A 726 -28.05 -18.92 -11.92
C PRO A 726 -27.83 -20.21 -12.70
N ILE A 727 -28.82 -21.12 -12.68
CA ILE A 727 -28.68 -22.45 -13.30
C ILE A 727 -28.33 -22.34 -14.79
N GLN A 728 -28.77 -21.27 -15.45
CA GLN A 728 -28.50 -20.99 -16.86
C GLN A 728 -27.00 -20.92 -17.17
N HIS A 729 -26.16 -20.46 -16.23
CA HIS A 729 -24.71 -20.40 -16.44
C HIS A 729 -24.06 -21.79 -16.58
N TYR A 730 -24.72 -22.86 -16.12
CA TYR A 730 -24.26 -24.24 -16.29
C TYR A 730 -24.84 -24.92 -17.54
N LEU A 731 -25.93 -24.37 -18.08
CA LEU A 731 -26.67 -24.93 -19.19
C LEU A 731 -26.38 -24.21 -20.51
N GLN A 732 -25.88 -22.98 -20.47
CA GLN A 732 -25.66 -22.14 -21.65
C GLN A 732 -24.26 -21.49 -21.63
N PRO A 733 -23.51 -21.51 -22.75
CA PRO A 733 -23.82 -22.22 -24.00
C PRO A 733 -23.92 -23.74 -23.83
N GLU A 734 -24.48 -24.42 -24.82
CA GLU A 734 -24.55 -25.89 -24.84
C GLU A 734 -23.15 -26.51 -24.93
N GLU A 735 -22.95 -27.68 -24.31
CA GLU A 735 -21.65 -28.35 -24.28
C GLU A 735 -21.20 -28.74 -25.68
N SER A 736 -19.97 -28.35 -26.02
CA SER A 736 -19.33 -28.64 -27.32
C SER A 736 -18.23 -29.69 -27.22
N ASP A 737 -17.73 -29.95 -26.00
CA ASP A 737 -16.71 -30.95 -25.78
C ASP A 737 -17.30 -32.37 -25.81
N LEU A 738 -16.95 -33.11 -26.86
CA LEU A 738 -17.49 -34.46 -27.14
C LEU A 738 -17.14 -35.47 -26.05
N GLU A 739 -15.99 -35.32 -25.39
CA GLU A 739 -15.58 -36.19 -24.29
C GLU A 739 -16.45 -35.94 -23.05
N LEU A 740 -16.72 -34.66 -22.72
CA LEU A 740 -17.65 -34.32 -21.63
C LEU A 740 -19.06 -34.85 -21.87
N LEU A 741 -19.57 -34.79 -23.10
CA LEU A 741 -20.88 -35.35 -23.45
C LEU A 741 -20.94 -36.87 -23.20
N GLN A 742 -19.86 -37.59 -23.52
CA GLN A 742 -19.75 -39.02 -23.21
C GLN A 742 -19.65 -39.27 -21.69
N LEU A 743 -18.92 -38.43 -20.96
CA LEU A 743 -18.82 -38.51 -19.50
C LEU A 743 -20.17 -38.26 -18.81
N TYR A 744 -20.95 -37.27 -19.30
CA TYR A 744 -22.31 -36.99 -18.81
C TYR A 744 -23.24 -38.18 -19.01
N LEU A 745 -23.27 -38.74 -20.22
CA LEU A 745 -24.08 -39.93 -20.52
C LEU A 745 -23.66 -41.13 -19.67
N SER A 746 -22.34 -41.36 -19.56
CA SER A 746 -21.80 -42.42 -18.73
C SER A 746 -22.25 -42.26 -17.28
N ALA A 747 -22.17 -41.05 -16.72
CA ALA A 747 -22.58 -40.77 -15.35
C ALA A 747 -24.07 -41.03 -15.10
N LEU A 748 -24.93 -40.76 -16.09
CA LEU A 748 -26.36 -41.08 -16.05
C LEU A 748 -26.61 -42.60 -16.10
N ILE A 749 -26.00 -43.32 -17.05
CA ILE A 749 -26.16 -44.77 -17.22
C ILE A 749 -25.68 -45.54 -15.98
N THR A 750 -24.53 -45.14 -15.40
CA THR A 750 -23.99 -45.78 -14.19
C THR A 750 -24.66 -45.30 -12.91
N LYS A 751 -25.66 -44.41 -12.99
CA LYS A 751 -26.33 -43.81 -11.82
C LYS A 751 -25.36 -43.12 -10.85
N ALA A 752 -24.26 -42.56 -11.36
CA ALA A 752 -23.33 -41.76 -10.57
C ALA A 752 -24.01 -40.45 -10.12
N VAL A 753 -24.81 -39.87 -11.01
CA VAL A 753 -25.71 -38.74 -10.72
C VAL A 753 -27.17 -39.18 -10.74
N GLN A 754 -28.00 -38.62 -9.87
CA GLN A 754 -29.46 -38.80 -9.87
C GLN A 754 -30.18 -37.55 -9.38
N SER A 755 -31.41 -37.34 -9.83
CA SER A 755 -32.25 -36.23 -9.40
C SER A 755 -32.52 -36.20 -7.89
N ILE A 756 -32.45 -37.34 -7.20
CA ILE A 756 -32.73 -37.45 -5.76
C ILE A 756 -31.58 -36.93 -4.90
N TRP A 757 -30.33 -37.23 -5.26
CA TRP A 757 -29.17 -36.89 -4.42
C TRP A 757 -28.18 -35.91 -5.02
N SER A 758 -28.10 -35.78 -6.35
CA SER A 758 -27.26 -34.77 -7.02
C SER A 758 -28.06 -34.06 -8.11
N PRO A 759 -29.13 -33.34 -7.72
CA PRO A 759 -30.11 -32.77 -8.67
C PRO A 759 -29.49 -31.80 -9.66
N VAL A 760 -28.54 -30.96 -9.22
CA VAL A 760 -27.85 -29.99 -10.07
C VAL A 760 -27.01 -30.70 -11.15
N MET A 761 -26.16 -31.65 -10.73
CA MET A 761 -25.32 -32.39 -11.66
C MET A 761 -26.16 -33.23 -12.63
N TYR A 762 -27.21 -33.87 -12.13
CA TYR A 762 -28.15 -34.63 -12.95
C TYR A 762 -28.81 -33.77 -14.03
N LEU A 763 -29.32 -32.58 -13.67
CA LEU A 763 -29.91 -31.63 -14.61
C LEU A 763 -28.91 -31.20 -15.70
N ILE A 764 -27.66 -30.90 -15.33
CA ILE A 764 -26.61 -30.51 -16.28
C ILE A 764 -26.38 -31.62 -17.31
N ALA A 765 -26.20 -32.86 -16.85
CA ALA A 765 -25.98 -34.00 -17.73
C ALA A 765 -27.18 -34.27 -18.65
N VAL A 766 -28.40 -34.27 -18.12
CA VAL A 766 -29.63 -34.49 -18.91
C VAL A 766 -29.80 -33.40 -19.97
N HIS A 767 -29.57 -32.13 -19.61
CA HIS A 767 -29.70 -31.00 -20.52
C HIS A 767 -28.74 -31.12 -21.70
N HIS A 768 -27.43 -31.23 -21.44
CA HIS A 768 -26.41 -31.19 -22.49
C HIS A 768 -26.48 -32.42 -23.41
N VAL A 769 -26.72 -33.61 -22.85
CA VAL A 769 -26.91 -34.80 -23.68
C VAL A 769 -28.19 -34.67 -24.53
N ASN A 770 -29.30 -34.19 -23.97
CA ASN A 770 -30.53 -33.96 -24.76
C ASN A 770 -30.32 -32.96 -25.90
N ARG A 771 -29.63 -31.85 -25.64
CA ARG A 771 -29.39 -30.83 -26.67
C ARG A 771 -28.54 -31.38 -27.80
N PHE A 772 -27.44 -32.05 -27.48
CA PHE A 772 -26.54 -32.64 -28.46
C PHE A 772 -27.18 -33.71 -29.37
N ILE A 773 -28.05 -34.57 -28.82
CA ILE A 773 -28.67 -35.66 -29.61
C ILE A 773 -29.76 -35.18 -30.56
N TYR A 774 -30.35 -34.02 -30.29
CA TYR A 774 -31.42 -33.40 -31.09
C TYR A 774 -30.94 -32.16 -31.86
N THR A 775 -29.63 -31.93 -31.93
CA THR A 775 -29.05 -30.88 -32.77
C THR A 775 -29.46 -31.11 -34.23
N SER A 776 -30.10 -30.10 -34.84
CA SER A 776 -30.67 -30.22 -36.19
C SER A 776 -29.76 -29.69 -37.30
N HIS A 777 -28.67 -29.00 -36.96
CA HIS A 777 -27.70 -28.46 -37.92
C HIS A 777 -26.51 -29.41 -38.05
N ASP A 778 -25.88 -29.43 -39.23
CA ASP A 778 -24.67 -30.21 -39.47
C ASP A 778 -23.47 -29.51 -38.81
N ASP A 779 -22.97 -30.13 -37.74
CA ASP A 779 -21.82 -29.71 -36.95
C ASP A 779 -20.62 -30.67 -37.12
N GLY A 780 -20.71 -31.63 -38.05
CA GLY A 780 -19.68 -32.65 -38.28
C GLY A 780 -19.60 -33.76 -37.21
N ASN A 781 -20.49 -33.76 -36.21
CA ASN A 781 -20.43 -34.69 -35.06
C ASN A 781 -21.39 -35.88 -35.16
N GLU A 782 -21.93 -36.15 -36.36
CA GLU A 782 -23.00 -37.12 -36.58
C GLU A 782 -22.62 -38.55 -36.15
N ALA A 783 -21.37 -38.97 -36.35
CA ALA A 783 -20.90 -40.29 -35.91
C ALA A 783 -20.92 -40.45 -34.38
N VAL A 784 -20.51 -39.41 -33.65
CA VAL A 784 -20.53 -39.41 -32.18
C VAL A 784 -21.97 -39.34 -31.67
N ARG A 785 -22.82 -38.56 -32.34
CA ARG A 785 -24.27 -38.49 -32.05
C ARG A 785 -24.95 -39.85 -32.23
N ALA A 786 -24.66 -40.55 -33.32
CA ALA A 786 -25.17 -41.91 -33.58
C ALA A 786 -24.69 -42.89 -32.50
N HIS A 787 -23.43 -42.79 -32.06
CA HIS A 787 -22.89 -43.61 -30.97
C HIS A 787 -23.60 -43.36 -29.63
N ILE A 788 -23.81 -42.09 -29.27
CA ILE A 788 -24.55 -41.70 -28.05
C ILE A 788 -26.00 -42.19 -28.12
N TRP A 789 -26.68 -42.05 -29.27
CA TRP A 789 -28.02 -42.61 -29.48
C TRP A 789 -28.07 -44.12 -29.26
N LYS A 790 -27.08 -44.86 -29.78
CA LYS A 790 -26.98 -46.32 -29.59
C LYS A 790 -26.86 -46.69 -28.11
N GLN A 791 -26.08 -45.95 -27.34
CA GLN A 791 -25.95 -46.16 -25.88
C GLN A 791 -27.25 -45.82 -25.13
N ILE A 792 -27.89 -44.70 -25.47
CA ILE A 792 -29.17 -44.28 -24.86
C ILE A 792 -30.26 -45.34 -25.11
N LEU A 793 -30.38 -45.84 -26.34
CA LEU A 793 -31.36 -46.88 -26.67
C LEU A 793 -31.03 -48.21 -25.97
N ALA A 794 -29.75 -48.55 -25.79
CA ALA A 794 -29.34 -49.75 -25.06
C ALA A 794 -29.77 -49.71 -23.59
N ASP A 795 -29.71 -48.53 -22.96
CA ASP A 795 -30.02 -48.30 -21.56
C ASP A 795 -31.26 -47.40 -21.36
N GLU A 796 -32.24 -47.47 -22.26
CA GLU A 796 -33.39 -46.53 -22.32
C GLU A 796 -34.16 -46.44 -20.98
N SER A 797 -34.29 -47.56 -20.27
CA SER A 797 -34.94 -47.62 -18.95
C SER A 797 -34.20 -46.86 -17.86
N LYS A 798 -32.91 -46.58 -18.03
CA LYS A 798 -32.06 -45.86 -17.07
C LYS A 798 -31.99 -44.36 -17.36
N VAL A 799 -32.19 -43.94 -18.61
CA VAL A 799 -32.05 -42.53 -19.05
C VAL A 799 -33.29 -41.96 -19.77
N PRO A 800 -34.53 -42.24 -19.33
CA PRO A 800 -35.73 -41.75 -20.01
C PRO A 800 -35.78 -40.22 -20.03
N ASP A 801 -35.32 -39.57 -18.97
CA ASP A 801 -35.32 -38.11 -18.84
C ASP A 801 -34.52 -37.43 -19.95
N VAL A 802 -33.46 -38.06 -20.46
CA VAL A 802 -32.65 -37.53 -21.56
C VAL A 802 -33.44 -37.45 -22.86
N ILE A 803 -34.34 -38.41 -23.12
CA ILE A 803 -35.12 -38.44 -24.37
C ILE A 803 -36.22 -37.38 -24.32
N TYR A 804 -36.92 -37.29 -23.18
CA TYR A 804 -38.12 -36.46 -23.02
C TYR A 804 -37.84 -35.06 -22.45
N TYR A 805 -36.60 -34.69 -22.18
CA TYR A 805 -36.24 -33.37 -21.64
C TYR A 805 -36.76 -32.21 -22.52
N LYS A 806 -37.47 -31.27 -21.89
CA LYS A 806 -38.01 -30.05 -22.51
C LYS A 806 -37.18 -28.82 -22.18
N GLN A 807 -37.13 -28.47 -20.90
CA GLN A 807 -36.44 -27.27 -20.41
C GLN A 807 -36.17 -27.35 -18.90
N ALA A 808 -35.19 -26.59 -18.44
CA ALA A 808 -34.92 -26.43 -17.01
C ALA A 808 -36.03 -25.59 -16.36
N ASN A 809 -36.47 -26.00 -15.18
CA ASN A 809 -37.44 -25.29 -14.36
C ASN A 809 -37.14 -25.58 -12.88
N THR A 810 -36.49 -24.62 -12.21
CA THR A 810 -36.08 -24.71 -10.81
C THR A 810 -37.24 -24.62 -9.82
N SER A 811 -38.44 -24.23 -10.26
CA SER A 811 -39.65 -24.20 -9.42
C SER A 811 -40.22 -25.59 -9.16
N ILE A 812 -39.81 -26.60 -9.92
CA ILE A 812 -40.30 -27.99 -9.83
C ILE A 812 -39.27 -28.84 -9.09
N PRO A 813 -39.67 -29.82 -8.23
CA PRO A 813 -38.74 -30.63 -7.44
C PRO A 813 -37.63 -31.34 -8.23
N HIS A 814 -37.92 -31.77 -9.47
CA HIS A 814 -36.95 -32.44 -10.33
C HIS A 814 -36.05 -31.48 -11.12
N GLY A 815 -36.32 -30.16 -11.09
CA GLY A 815 -35.48 -29.15 -11.73
C GLY A 815 -35.68 -28.95 -13.23
N PHE A 816 -36.51 -29.76 -13.87
CA PHE A 816 -36.80 -29.67 -15.30
C PHE A 816 -38.17 -30.23 -15.64
N GLN A 817 -38.67 -29.83 -16.80
CA GLN A 817 -39.91 -30.32 -17.39
C GLN A 817 -39.60 -31.38 -18.45
N LEU A 818 -40.45 -32.41 -18.49
CA LEU A 818 -40.45 -33.43 -19.52
C LEU A 818 -41.61 -33.19 -20.49
N TYR A 819 -41.45 -33.63 -21.74
CA TYR A 819 -42.53 -33.73 -22.71
C TYR A 819 -43.41 -34.95 -22.39
N GLU A 820 -44.72 -34.76 -22.30
CA GLU A 820 -45.68 -35.87 -22.27
C GLU A 820 -45.75 -36.59 -23.63
N MET A 821 -45.67 -35.82 -24.71
CA MET A 821 -45.45 -36.30 -26.08
C MET A 821 -44.34 -35.49 -26.75
N LEU A 822 -43.41 -36.17 -27.41
CA LEU A 822 -42.29 -35.52 -28.09
C LEU A 822 -42.79 -34.63 -29.24
N PRO A 823 -42.15 -33.48 -29.50
CA PRO A 823 -42.36 -32.73 -30.73
C PRO A 823 -42.09 -33.61 -31.96
N GLN A 824 -42.86 -33.38 -33.03
CA GLN A 824 -42.85 -34.23 -34.23
C GLN A 824 -41.45 -34.44 -34.81
N SER A 825 -40.61 -33.38 -34.85
CA SER A 825 -39.22 -33.47 -35.30
C SER A 825 -38.36 -34.43 -34.47
N ARG A 826 -38.46 -34.36 -33.14
CA ARG A 826 -37.73 -35.25 -32.21
C ARG A 826 -38.27 -36.68 -32.26
N GLN A 827 -39.58 -36.84 -32.44
CA GLN A 827 -40.21 -38.14 -32.58
C GLN A 827 -39.74 -38.86 -33.84
N THR A 828 -39.66 -38.16 -34.98
CA THR A 828 -39.09 -38.71 -36.22
C THR A 828 -37.62 -39.12 -36.02
N THR A 829 -36.80 -38.31 -35.36
CA THR A 829 -35.40 -38.68 -35.05
C THR A 829 -35.32 -39.93 -34.18
N LEU A 830 -36.15 -40.04 -33.14
CA LEU A 830 -36.17 -41.21 -32.26
C LEU A 830 -36.57 -42.49 -33.01
N GLU A 831 -37.59 -42.41 -33.87
CA GLU A 831 -38.05 -43.53 -34.69
C GLU A 831 -36.97 -43.99 -35.70
N GLN A 832 -36.32 -43.04 -36.38
CA GLN A 832 -35.19 -43.32 -37.29
C GLN A 832 -34.05 -44.05 -36.56
N ARG A 833 -33.65 -43.58 -35.37
CA ARG A 833 -32.58 -44.24 -34.61
C ARG A 833 -32.96 -45.61 -34.07
N ARG A 834 -34.25 -45.85 -33.79
CA ARG A 834 -34.75 -47.19 -33.40
C ARG A 834 -34.71 -48.15 -34.57
N THR A 835 -35.02 -47.72 -35.79
CA THR A 835 -34.89 -48.54 -37.00
C THR A 835 -33.43 -48.85 -37.33
N ASP A 836 -32.53 -47.87 -37.19
CA ASP A 836 -31.08 -48.04 -37.41
C ASP A 836 -30.41 -49.03 -36.45
N ARG A 837 -31.04 -49.35 -35.31
CA ARG A 837 -30.55 -50.34 -34.34
C ARG A 837 -31.04 -51.76 -34.62
N GLN A 838 -32.17 -51.90 -35.30
CA GLN A 838 -32.75 -53.21 -35.66
C GLN A 838 -32.05 -53.83 -36.89
N HIS A 839 -31.35 -53.00 -37.65
CA HIS A 839 -30.39 -53.37 -38.70
C HIS A 839 -28.97 -53.36 -38.14
#